data_AF-A0A7C4HBC5-F1
#
_entry.id   AF-A0A7C4HBC5-F1
#
_cell.length_a   1.000
_cell.length_b   1.000
_cell.length_c   1.000
_cell.angle_alpha   90.00
_cell.angle_beta   90.00
_cell.angle_gamma   90.00
#
_symmetry.space_group_name_H-M   'P 1'
#
loop_
_entity.id
_entity.type
_entity.pdbx_description
1 polymer ?
#
loop_
_entity_poly.entity_id
_entity_poly.type
_entity_poly.pdbx_seq_one_letter_code
_entity_poly.pdbx_strand_id
1 'polypeptide(L)'
;MNAYLFLCALLVMLFFALYAAPLAVGSIEVTSTLSHEFPPGFFPIVYVSGSEYEMGYQYGKQAAKYITLVKDGLWSALLERYDKSLILEKLAAYDQCLRRCLTKVKYWEMLEGISDGAQDSGYNVTYWDVLLINYQVEFEWLPLPVSCSNIAVWGSATSDGKTIAGSNFDYPFGRGYSYIIMVIAYPESGNAFVSFGIAGRLGDNFQMNDKGLVHESNKGPNARREDIGYGITDFIVGPYVAMTCSTADEAKDVILSVPATNGINHLIVDVWGNAYVIEATAALKAVRKPGAFGEKDYIIAINHFINSTMMPSQVPWDPKLYYPSSWFRYLTAEKYIKDSHGKIDVQTVMDIMSSTNYWNGSTWIRNAGWTGNTINRFGSTSATLHSKVAVPVDKVLYVCAGNPKYPEWGRLSPDQTGQYVKVYLKDSPLTTTKALCDEALRELFSAAQAVEKLSPSNDWSRVLLNDVLDEAKALYWEGMRKMALAELEDEKVEALKLYGEASTSFARAQELCKYLKSLMAFSATELTLKSMLETLNAKIISIEGDVATIKTDAGIIKVDVAAVKPVVTEIKDGVATIQTNVGVIRGKVETVDGNVATIRTDVGAIRADISSVKGTAEAAQLAANAMTLPLYAAMILALIAAVASICSMIMMCRKMAG
;
A
#
# COMPACT_ATOMS: atom_id res chain seq x y z
N MET A 1 -50.18 28.11 41.43
CA MET A 1 -49.39 26.90 41.69
C MET A 1 -49.38 25.87 40.54
N ASN A 2 -50.19 26.02 39.48
CA ASN A 2 -50.22 25.06 38.35
C ASN A 2 -49.45 25.47 37.08
N ALA A 3 -48.99 26.70 36.91
CA ALA A 3 -48.28 27.13 35.69
C ALA A 3 -46.79 26.72 35.69
N TYR A 4 -46.15 26.68 36.85
CA TYR A 4 -44.72 26.34 36.98
C TYR A 4 -44.46 24.82 36.93
N LEU A 5 -45.40 23.99 37.42
CA LEU A 5 -45.32 22.54 37.25
C LEU A 5 -45.47 22.13 35.78
N PHE A 6 -46.30 22.85 35.02
CA PHE A 6 -46.53 22.58 33.60
C PHE A 6 -45.29 22.91 32.75
N LEU A 7 -44.59 24.00 33.08
CA LEU A 7 -43.36 24.40 32.38
C LEU A 7 -42.20 23.43 32.63
N CYS A 8 -42.05 22.92 33.87
CA CYS A 8 -41.05 21.91 34.20
C CYS A 8 -41.34 20.55 33.56
N ALA A 9 -42.61 20.13 33.49
CA ALA A 9 -43.00 18.90 32.80
C ALA A 9 -42.77 18.98 31.27
N LEU A 10 -43.01 20.15 30.67
CA LEU A 10 -42.77 20.37 29.24
C LEU A 10 -41.27 20.31 28.91
N LEU A 11 -40.43 20.90 29.76
CA LEU A 11 -38.97 20.90 29.59
C LEU A 11 -38.37 19.50 29.77
N VAL A 12 -38.88 18.69 30.70
CA VAL A 12 -38.44 17.30 30.90
C VAL A 12 -38.90 16.40 29.74
N MET A 13 -40.10 16.59 29.20
CA MET A 13 -40.56 15.85 28.02
C MET A 13 -39.80 16.24 26.74
N LEU A 14 -39.44 17.51 26.56
CA LEU A 14 -38.55 17.94 25.46
C LEU A 14 -37.15 17.33 25.59
N PHE A 15 -36.63 17.20 26.82
CA PHE A 15 -35.32 16.60 27.08
C PHE A 15 -35.29 15.09 26.77
N PHE A 16 -36.38 14.36 27.06
CA PHE A 16 -36.49 12.92 26.72
C PHE A 16 -36.82 12.69 25.24
N ALA A 17 -37.57 13.57 24.59
CA ALA A 17 -37.82 13.47 23.14
C ALA A 17 -36.56 13.72 22.29
N LEU A 18 -35.62 14.52 22.79
CA LEU A 18 -34.31 14.77 22.16
C LEU A 18 -33.31 13.60 22.33
N TYR A 19 -33.51 12.71 23.31
CA TYR A 19 -32.61 11.57 23.59
C TYR A 19 -33.18 10.19 23.22
N ALA A 20 -34.49 10.11 22.91
CA ALA A 20 -35.18 8.86 22.54
C ALA A 20 -35.60 8.79 21.06
N ALA A 21 -35.04 9.66 20.19
CA ALA A 21 -35.08 9.39 18.77
C ALA A 21 -34.09 8.25 18.47
N PRO A 22 -34.54 7.13 17.86
CA PRO A 22 -33.59 6.18 17.31
C PRO A 22 -32.67 6.98 16.39
N LEU A 23 -31.36 6.74 16.47
CA LEU A 23 -30.45 7.09 15.39
C LEU A 23 -30.92 6.29 14.18
N ALA A 24 -31.87 6.85 13.44
CA ALA A 24 -32.07 6.50 12.05
C ALA A 24 -30.73 6.80 11.41
N VAL A 25 -29.95 5.75 11.16
CA VAL A 25 -28.90 5.77 10.15
C VAL A 25 -29.65 5.98 8.84
N GLY A 26 -30.03 7.23 8.60
CA GLY A 26 -30.36 7.68 7.26
C GLY A 26 -29.10 7.44 6.48
N SER A 27 -29.16 6.53 5.52
CA SER A 27 -28.24 6.52 4.41
C SER A 27 -28.22 7.94 3.88
N ILE A 28 -27.15 8.68 4.18
CA ILE A 28 -26.85 9.90 3.45
C ILE A 28 -26.54 9.37 2.07
N GLU A 29 -27.54 9.40 1.17
CA GLU A 29 -27.25 9.46 -0.25
C GLU A 29 -26.50 10.77 -0.44
N VAL A 30 -25.18 10.68 -0.34
CA VAL A 30 -24.28 11.66 -0.90
C VAL A 30 -24.49 11.53 -2.40
N THR A 31 -25.49 12.25 -2.91
CA THR A 31 -25.57 12.59 -4.33
C THR A 31 -24.47 13.63 -4.58
N SER A 32 -23.20 13.19 -4.54
CA SER A 32 -22.10 14.00 -5.01
C SER A 32 -22.24 14.10 -6.52
N THR A 33 -22.76 15.23 -6.99
CA THR A 33 -22.70 15.65 -8.39
C THR A 33 -21.29 16.06 -8.84
N LEU A 34 -20.27 15.76 -8.02
CA LEU A 34 -18.86 15.71 -8.37
C LEU A 34 -18.38 14.28 -8.13
N SER A 35 -18.49 13.43 -9.15
CA SER A 35 -17.87 12.10 -9.12
C SER A 35 -16.35 12.26 -9.22
N HIS A 36 -15.68 12.44 -8.09
CA HIS A 36 -14.23 12.40 -8.06
C HIS A 36 -13.76 10.99 -8.42
N GLU A 37 -12.99 10.87 -9.50
CA GLU A 37 -12.42 9.59 -9.95
C GLU A 37 -11.24 9.24 -9.05
N PHE A 38 -11.38 8.22 -8.22
CA PHE A 38 -10.30 7.70 -7.39
C PHE A 38 -9.33 6.82 -8.20
N PRO A 39 -8.07 6.66 -7.74
CA PRO A 39 -7.18 5.65 -8.31
C PRO A 39 -7.84 4.26 -8.25
N PRO A 40 -7.94 3.52 -9.36
CA PRO A 40 -8.57 2.20 -9.36
C PRO A 40 -7.79 1.16 -8.55
N GLY A 41 -8.50 0.28 -7.83
CA GLY A 41 -7.91 -0.79 -7.02
C GLY A 41 -6.97 -1.71 -7.80
N PHE A 42 -7.35 -2.10 -9.02
CA PHE A 42 -6.45 -2.68 -10.02
C PHE A 42 -6.30 -1.72 -11.21
N PHE A 43 -5.18 -1.78 -11.93
CA PHE A 43 -4.92 -0.87 -13.05
C PHE A 43 -5.97 -1.02 -14.16
N PRO A 44 -6.42 0.08 -14.77
CA PRO A 44 -7.01 0.02 -16.10
C PRO A 44 -6.01 -0.64 -17.06
N ILE A 45 -6.48 -1.65 -17.79
CA ILE A 45 -5.75 -2.27 -18.90
C ILE A 45 -6.13 -1.54 -20.19
N VAL A 46 -5.13 -0.97 -20.86
CA VAL A 46 -5.27 -0.21 -22.10
C VAL A 46 -4.60 -0.98 -23.23
N TYR A 47 -5.37 -1.30 -24.27
CA TYR A 47 -4.81 -1.88 -25.49
C TYR A 47 -4.53 -0.79 -26.52
N VAL A 48 -3.37 -0.89 -27.16
CA VAL A 48 -2.98 -0.03 -28.28
C VAL A 48 -2.43 -0.87 -29.42
N SER A 49 -2.68 -0.48 -30.67
CA SER A 49 -2.19 -1.17 -31.86
C SER A 49 -2.10 -0.28 -33.10
N GLY A 50 -1.12 -0.54 -33.95
CA GLY A 50 -0.89 0.22 -35.19
C GLY A 50 0.42 1.01 -35.18
N SER A 51 0.46 2.09 -35.95
CA SER A 51 1.54 3.07 -35.97
C SER A 51 1.72 3.77 -34.62
N GLU A 52 2.84 4.48 -34.43
CA GLU A 52 3.12 5.21 -33.20
C GLU A 52 2.03 6.21 -32.86
N TYR A 53 1.56 7.00 -33.84
CA TYR A 53 0.46 7.96 -33.65
C TYR A 53 -0.85 7.27 -33.27
N GLU A 54 -1.24 6.20 -33.99
CA GLU A 54 -2.49 5.49 -33.70
C GLU A 54 -2.50 4.89 -32.30
N MET A 55 -1.38 4.27 -31.89
CA MET A 55 -1.24 3.76 -30.53
C MET A 55 -1.38 4.88 -29.49
N GLY A 56 -0.77 6.04 -29.76
CA GLY A 56 -0.89 7.21 -28.89
C GLY A 56 -2.33 7.69 -28.78
N TYR A 57 -3.01 7.85 -29.92
CA TYR A 57 -4.41 8.27 -29.99
C TYR A 57 -5.33 7.32 -29.21
N GLN A 58 -5.16 6.01 -29.40
CA GLN A 58 -5.93 4.99 -28.67
C GLN A 58 -5.67 5.03 -27.16
N TYR A 59 -4.43 5.24 -26.73
CA TYR A 59 -4.09 5.43 -25.31
C TYR A 59 -4.80 6.67 -24.75
N GLY A 60 -4.69 7.81 -25.46
CA GLY A 60 -5.31 9.07 -25.09
C GLY A 60 -6.81 8.93 -24.89
N LYS A 61 -7.52 8.28 -25.84
CA LYS A 61 -8.97 8.05 -25.77
C LYS A 61 -9.38 7.24 -24.54
N GLN A 62 -8.60 6.22 -24.17
CA GLN A 62 -8.91 5.30 -23.07
C GLN A 62 -8.53 5.87 -21.68
N ALA A 63 -7.46 6.64 -21.58
CA ALA A 63 -6.90 7.10 -20.31
C ALA A 63 -7.10 8.60 -20.01
N ALA A 64 -7.77 9.35 -20.88
CA ALA A 64 -7.90 10.82 -20.82
C ALA A 64 -8.25 11.38 -19.42
N LYS A 65 -9.20 10.74 -18.73
CA LYS A 65 -9.62 11.14 -17.38
C LYS A 65 -8.48 11.07 -16.36
N TYR A 66 -7.68 10.01 -16.41
CA TYR A 66 -6.55 9.81 -15.52
C TYR A 66 -5.35 10.70 -15.90
N ILE A 67 -5.09 10.88 -17.20
CA ILE A 67 -4.06 11.80 -17.71
C ILE A 67 -4.32 13.20 -17.18
N THR A 68 -5.57 13.66 -17.19
CA THR A 68 -5.95 14.98 -16.68
C THR A 68 -5.62 15.14 -15.19
N LEU A 69 -5.94 14.13 -14.37
CA LEU A 69 -5.65 14.15 -12.93
C LEU A 69 -4.14 14.17 -12.64
N VAL A 70 -3.36 13.40 -13.40
CA VAL A 70 -1.88 13.39 -13.31
C VAL A 70 -1.31 14.74 -13.72
N LYS A 71 -1.75 15.26 -14.88
CA LYS A 71 -1.33 16.56 -15.42
C LYS A 71 -1.57 17.68 -14.40
N ASP A 72 -2.78 17.77 -13.85
CA ASP A 72 -3.14 18.85 -12.92
C ASP A 72 -2.30 18.78 -11.64
N GLY A 73 -2.10 17.58 -11.09
CA GLY A 73 -1.24 17.35 -9.93
C GLY A 73 0.21 17.75 -10.18
N LEU A 74 0.75 17.39 -11.35
CA LEU A 74 2.13 17.70 -11.74
C LEU A 74 2.34 19.20 -11.98
N TRP A 75 1.46 19.86 -12.73
CA TRP A 75 1.57 21.31 -12.95
C TRP A 75 1.46 22.09 -11.65
N SER A 76 0.55 21.71 -10.74
CA SER A 76 0.49 22.31 -9.40
C SER A 76 1.84 22.22 -8.68
N ALA A 77 2.52 21.08 -8.78
CA ALA A 77 3.84 20.84 -8.16
C ALA A 77 4.97 21.69 -8.69
N LEU A 78 4.95 21.94 -9.99
CA LEU A 78 6.04 22.60 -10.66
C LEU A 78 5.86 24.11 -10.60
N LEU A 79 4.63 24.62 -10.73
CA LEU A 79 4.34 26.05 -10.62
C LEU A 79 4.54 26.62 -9.21
N GLU A 80 4.59 25.77 -8.18
CA GLU A 80 5.04 26.15 -6.83
C GLU A 80 6.54 26.53 -6.78
N ARG A 81 7.34 26.05 -7.73
CA ARG A 81 8.82 26.12 -7.68
C ARG A 81 9.46 26.80 -8.88
N TYR A 82 8.79 26.82 -10.03
CA TYR A 82 9.33 27.26 -11.30
C TYR A 82 8.31 28.10 -12.07
N ASP A 83 8.82 29.09 -12.79
CA ASP A 83 8.02 29.84 -13.74
C ASP A 83 7.57 28.94 -14.90
N LYS A 84 6.33 29.12 -15.36
CA LYS A 84 5.78 28.38 -16.50
C LYS A 84 6.66 28.49 -17.75
N SER A 85 7.24 29.66 -18.01
CA SER A 85 8.13 29.90 -19.15
C SER A 85 9.38 29.02 -19.09
N LEU A 86 10.00 28.90 -17.91
CA LEU A 86 11.17 28.04 -17.70
C LEU A 86 10.84 26.56 -17.91
N ILE A 87 9.67 26.11 -17.45
CA ILE A 87 9.20 24.74 -17.68
C ILE A 87 9.09 24.47 -19.19
N LEU A 88 8.40 25.35 -19.92
CA LEU A 88 8.21 25.21 -21.36
C LEU A 88 9.53 25.30 -22.15
N GLU A 89 10.45 26.17 -21.77
CA GLU A 89 11.79 26.24 -22.38
C GLU A 89 12.54 24.91 -22.25
N LYS A 90 12.53 24.32 -21.05
CA LYS A 90 13.17 23.03 -20.80
C LYS A 90 12.50 21.89 -21.56
N LEU A 91 11.17 21.89 -21.67
CA LEU A 91 10.43 20.91 -22.46
C LEU A 91 10.75 21.03 -23.95
N ALA A 92 10.88 22.24 -24.48
CA ALA A 92 11.25 22.45 -25.88
C ALA A 92 12.66 21.91 -26.19
N ALA A 93 13.61 22.09 -25.27
CA ALA A 93 14.95 21.49 -25.41
C ALA A 93 14.91 19.95 -25.34
N TYR A 94 14.08 19.40 -24.45
CA TYR A 94 13.89 17.95 -24.34
C TYR A 94 13.22 17.35 -25.59
N ASP A 95 12.21 18.01 -26.14
CA ASP A 95 11.53 17.60 -27.38
C ASP A 95 12.53 17.42 -28.55
N GLN A 96 13.45 18.38 -28.71
CA GLN A 96 14.52 18.29 -29.71
C GLN A 96 15.45 17.10 -29.46
N CYS A 97 15.74 16.79 -28.20
CA CYS A 97 16.55 15.63 -27.83
C CYS A 97 15.82 14.33 -28.18
N LEU A 98 14.54 14.22 -27.82
CA LEU A 98 13.70 13.05 -28.09
C LEU A 98 13.62 12.75 -29.58
N ARG A 99 13.35 13.76 -30.40
CA ARG A 99 13.26 13.65 -31.87
C ARG A 99 14.58 13.25 -32.53
N ARG A 100 15.72 13.66 -31.96
CA ARG A 100 17.06 13.36 -32.49
C ARG A 100 17.56 11.98 -32.06
N CYS A 101 17.29 11.58 -30.83
CA CYS A 101 17.93 10.41 -30.21
C CYS A 101 17.17 9.10 -30.44
N LEU A 102 15.87 9.14 -30.73
CA LEU A 102 15.06 7.96 -31.01
C LEU A 102 14.79 7.84 -32.50
N THR A 103 15.62 7.06 -33.20
CA THR A 103 15.62 6.99 -34.68
C THR A 103 14.97 5.74 -35.25
N LYS A 104 14.75 4.68 -34.44
CA LYS A 104 14.13 3.43 -34.94
C LYS A 104 12.61 3.54 -35.05
N VAL A 105 11.98 4.36 -34.21
CA VAL A 105 10.54 4.63 -34.18
C VAL A 105 10.32 6.11 -33.88
N LYS A 106 9.20 6.67 -34.36
CA LYS A 106 8.87 8.08 -34.16
C LYS A 106 8.12 8.27 -32.85
N TYR A 107 8.82 8.13 -31.73
CA TYR A 107 8.20 8.14 -30.40
C TYR A 107 7.44 9.44 -30.09
N TRP A 108 7.80 10.58 -30.70
CA TRP A 108 7.05 11.83 -30.53
C TRP A 108 5.64 11.76 -31.13
N GLU A 109 5.42 11.00 -32.22
CA GLU A 109 4.08 10.82 -32.82
C GLU A 109 3.15 10.07 -31.85
N MET A 110 3.70 9.16 -31.03
CA MET A 110 2.96 8.54 -29.92
C MET A 110 2.51 9.58 -28.89
N LEU A 111 3.38 10.51 -28.51
CA LEU A 111 3.03 11.54 -27.53
C LEU A 111 2.02 12.55 -28.09
N GLU A 112 2.12 12.90 -29.36
CA GLU A 112 1.14 13.71 -30.12
C GLU A 112 -0.22 13.00 -30.13
N GLY A 113 -0.25 11.70 -30.48
CA GLY A 113 -1.45 10.88 -30.44
C GLY A 113 -2.10 10.87 -29.05
N ILE A 114 -1.34 10.70 -27.97
CA ILE A 114 -1.90 10.71 -26.60
C ILE A 114 -2.65 12.02 -26.33
N SER A 115 -2.08 13.16 -26.71
CA SER A 115 -2.76 14.46 -26.52
C SER A 115 -4.01 14.59 -27.39
N ASP A 116 -3.95 14.17 -28.65
CA ASP A 116 -5.08 14.30 -29.57
C ASP A 116 -6.23 13.37 -29.19
N GLY A 117 -5.92 12.12 -28.80
CA GLY A 117 -6.91 11.18 -28.29
C GLY A 117 -7.58 11.67 -27.00
N ALA A 118 -6.83 12.31 -26.10
CA ALA A 118 -7.41 12.90 -24.89
C ALA A 118 -8.33 14.10 -25.20
N GLN A 119 -7.92 14.97 -26.14
CA GLN A 119 -8.72 16.12 -26.61
C GLN A 119 -10.02 15.67 -27.29
N ASP A 120 -9.96 14.65 -28.14
CA ASP A 120 -11.14 14.06 -28.79
C ASP A 120 -12.09 13.34 -27.82
N SER A 121 -11.63 13.04 -26.60
CA SER A 121 -12.47 12.59 -25.49
C SER A 121 -13.00 13.74 -24.62
N GLY A 122 -12.77 14.99 -25.00
CA GLY A 122 -13.27 16.18 -24.31
C GLY A 122 -12.39 16.68 -23.16
N TYR A 123 -11.15 16.20 -23.05
CA TYR A 123 -10.23 16.60 -21.98
C TYR A 123 -9.18 17.59 -22.49
N ASN A 124 -8.93 18.66 -21.74
CA ASN A 124 -7.92 19.65 -22.08
C ASN A 124 -6.51 19.11 -21.76
N VAL A 125 -5.92 18.36 -22.67
CA VAL A 125 -4.57 17.78 -22.56
C VAL A 125 -3.78 18.11 -23.82
N THR A 126 -2.67 18.84 -23.67
CA THR A 126 -1.80 19.24 -24.78
C THR A 126 -0.59 18.33 -24.91
N TYR A 127 0.08 18.37 -26.06
CA TYR A 127 1.38 17.71 -26.26
C TYR A 127 2.38 18.02 -25.12
N TRP A 128 2.44 19.29 -24.70
CA TRP A 128 3.37 19.73 -23.66
C TRP A 128 3.02 19.15 -22.28
N ASP A 129 1.75 18.88 -22.01
CA ASP A 129 1.31 18.20 -20.80
C ASP A 129 1.80 16.75 -20.79
N VAL A 130 1.62 16.04 -21.90
CA VAL A 130 2.08 14.65 -22.06
C VAL A 130 3.61 14.58 -21.99
N LEU A 131 4.31 15.49 -22.67
CA LEU A 131 5.77 15.54 -22.63
C LEU A 131 6.28 15.82 -21.21
N LEU A 132 5.63 16.72 -20.47
CA LEU A 132 5.96 17.02 -19.09
C LEU A 132 5.78 15.80 -18.18
N ILE A 133 4.70 15.04 -18.35
CA ILE A 133 4.48 13.79 -17.61
C ILE A 133 5.63 12.80 -17.86
N ASN A 134 6.17 12.73 -19.08
CA ASN A 134 7.26 11.82 -19.45
C ASN A 134 8.69 12.36 -19.13
N TYR A 135 8.81 13.64 -18.73
CA TYR A 135 10.07 14.32 -18.38
C TYR A 135 10.10 14.87 -16.93
N GLN A 136 9.19 14.38 -16.10
CA GLN A 136 8.92 14.91 -14.76
C GLN A 136 10.14 14.88 -13.82
N VAL A 137 10.89 13.77 -13.82
CA VAL A 137 11.94 13.50 -12.81
C VAL A 137 13.03 14.56 -12.84
N GLU A 138 13.28 15.13 -14.01
CA GLU A 138 14.26 16.18 -14.26
C GLU A 138 13.87 17.55 -13.69
N PHE A 139 12.58 17.78 -13.43
CA PHE A 139 12.10 18.96 -12.72
C PHE A 139 12.04 18.77 -11.22
N GLU A 140 11.74 17.56 -10.77
CA GLU A 140 11.54 17.28 -9.36
C GLU A 140 12.83 17.10 -8.58
N TRP A 141 13.99 17.02 -9.26
CA TRP A 141 15.35 17.06 -8.70
C TRP A 141 15.45 16.32 -7.37
N LEU A 142 14.95 15.08 -7.32
CA LEU A 142 14.95 14.28 -6.10
C LEU A 142 16.40 13.85 -5.82
N PRO A 143 17.08 14.43 -4.80
CA PRO A 143 18.39 13.94 -4.41
C PRO A 143 18.19 12.64 -3.65
N LEU A 144 18.58 11.53 -4.29
CA LEU A 144 18.81 10.20 -3.72
C LEU A 144 17.53 9.37 -3.40
N PRO A 145 17.60 8.03 -3.51
CA PRO A 145 16.77 7.29 -4.45
C PRO A 145 15.33 7.01 -4.00
N VAL A 146 14.40 7.27 -4.93
CA VAL A 146 13.12 6.53 -5.03
C VAL A 146 13.42 5.04 -5.14
N SER A 147 12.73 4.25 -4.34
CA SER A 147 13.09 2.84 -4.08
C SER A 147 12.51 1.95 -5.20
N CYS A 148 13.30 1.08 -5.80
CA CYS A 148 12.83 0.06 -6.73
C CYS A 148 13.68 -1.20 -6.52
N SER A 149 13.12 -2.39 -6.71
CA SER A 149 13.85 -3.64 -6.52
C SER A 149 13.64 -4.55 -7.71
N ASN A 150 14.71 -4.84 -8.45
CA ASN A 150 14.66 -5.66 -9.66
C ASN A 150 15.63 -6.85 -9.57
N ILE A 151 15.15 -8.03 -9.95
CA ILE A 151 15.92 -9.28 -9.98
C ILE A 151 15.59 -10.10 -11.22
N ALA A 152 16.55 -10.88 -11.70
CA ALA A 152 16.30 -11.96 -12.64
C ALA A 152 17.08 -13.22 -12.23
N VAL A 153 16.47 -14.39 -12.43
CA VAL A 153 17.03 -15.72 -12.16
C VAL A 153 16.73 -16.64 -13.35
N TRP A 154 17.60 -17.59 -13.65
CA TRP A 154 17.41 -18.55 -14.75
C TRP A 154 18.23 -19.82 -14.52
N GLY A 155 18.24 -20.73 -15.50
CA GLY A 155 19.22 -21.81 -15.59
C GLY A 155 19.26 -22.68 -14.33
N SER A 156 20.46 -22.87 -13.75
CA SER A 156 20.62 -23.71 -12.57
C SER A 156 20.01 -23.12 -11.29
N ALA A 157 19.65 -21.84 -11.28
CA ALA A 157 19.00 -21.22 -10.12
C ALA A 157 17.50 -21.58 -10.03
N THR A 158 16.83 -21.80 -11.16
CA THR A 158 15.40 -22.10 -11.22
C THR A 158 15.11 -23.60 -11.27
N SER A 159 13.92 -23.99 -10.80
CA SER A 159 13.53 -25.40 -10.68
C SER A 159 13.28 -26.09 -12.04
N ASP A 160 12.98 -25.32 -13.08
CA ASP A 160 12.69 -25.79 -14.44
C ASP A 160 13.61 -25.18 -15.51
N GLY A 161 14.64 -24.43 -15.10
CA GLY A 161 15.59 -23.77 -15.99
C GLY A 161 15.08 -22.49 -16.67
N LYS A 162 13.81 -22.12 -16.50
CA LYS A 162 13.25 -20.92 -17.14
C LYS A 162 13.79 -19.64 -16.52
N THR A 163 13.87 -18.58 -17.32
CA THR A 163 14.06 -17.21 -16.84
C THR A 163 12.82 -16.73 -16.08
N ILE A 164 13.02 -16.16 -14.89
CA ILE A 164 12.00 -15.46 -14.12
C ILE A 164 12.56 -14.10 -13.70
N ALA A 165 11.82 -13.03 -14.00
CA ALA A 165 12.18 -11.65 -13.63
C ALA A 165 11.18 -11.09 -12.63
N GLY A 166 11.63 -10.32 -11.64
CA GLY A 166 10.81 -9.77 -10.56
C GLY A 166 11.14 -8.30 -10.31
N SER A 167 10.11 -7.44 -10.30
CA SER A 167 10.23 -5.99 -10.19
C SER A 167 9.21 -5.40 -9.22
N ASN A 168 9.69 -4.61 -8.26
CA ASN A 168 8.88 -3.69 -7.47
C ASN A 168 9.13 -2.24 -7.94
N PHE A 169 8.04 -1.52 -8.22
CA PHE A 169 8.06 -0.08 -8.44
C PHE A 169 7.65 0.64 -7.16
N ASP A 170 8.60 1.25 -6.44
CA ASP A 170 8.26 2.10 -5.28
C ASP A 170 8.34 3.58 -5.66
N TYR A 171 7.22 4.27 -5.43
CA TYR A 171 7.05 5.65 -5.87
C TYR A 171 6.16 6.41 -4.88
N PRO A 172 6.19 7.76 -4.86
CA PRO A 172 5.31 8.54 -4.01
C PRO A 172 3.83 8.40 -4.37
N PHE A 173 2.94 8.60 -3.40
CA PHE A 173 1.47 8.52 -3.62
C PHE A 173 0.87 9.81 -4.21
N GLY A 174 1.45 10.96 -3.82
CA GLY A 174 0.85 12.28 -4.04
C GLY A 174 0.84 12.75 -5.51
N ARG A 175 0.02 13.76 -5.81
CA ARG A 175 -0.01 14.48 -7.10
C ARG A 175 -0.33 13.63 -8.34
N GLY A 176 -1.10 12.56 -8.16
CA GLY A 176 -1.64 11.74 -9.25
C GLY A 176 -0.82 10.50 -9.60
N TYR A 177 0.30 10.23 -8.93
CA TYR A 177 1.14 9.08 -9.27
C TYR A 177 0.50 7.72 -8.99
N SER A 178 -0.52 7.66 -8.13
CA SER A 178 -1.31 6.45 -7.92
C SER A 178 -2.21 6.09 -9.12
N TYR A 179 -2.41 6.96 -10.12
CA TYR A 179 -3.13 6.63 -11.36
C TYR A 179 -2.23 5.89 -12.35
N ILE A 180 -2.02 4.59 -12.11
CA ILE A 180 -1.20 3.70 -12.95
C ILE A 180 -2.07 2.99 -13.99
N ILE A 181 -1.58 2.90 -15.21
CA ILE A 181 -2.17 2.20 -16.35
C ILE A 181 -1.29 1.01 -16.71
N MET A 182 -1.90 -0.14 -16.98
CA MET A 182 -1.25 -1.28 -17.61
C MET A 182 -1.46 -1.17 -19.12
N VAL A 183 -0.38 -1.10 -19.89
CA VAL A 183 -0.42 -0.96 -21.35
C VAL A 183 -0.07 -2.30 -21.99
N ILE A 184 -0.91 -2.77 -22.90
CA ILE A 184 -0.61 -3.94 -23.75
C ILE A 184 -0.64 -3.46 -25.20
N ALA A 185 0.55 -3.37 -25.80
CA ALA A 185 0.76 -2.77 -27.10
C ALA A 185 1.01 -3.83 -28.19
N TYR A 186 0.41 -3.61 -29.35
CA TYR A 186 0.58 -4.38 -30.59
C TYR A 186 1.01 -3.45 -31.73
N PRO A 187 2.26 -2.97 -31.74
CA PRO A 187 2.77 -2.11 -32.79
C PRO A 187 2.62 -2.77 -34.17
N GLU A 188 2.35 -1.99 -35.21
CA GLU A 188 2.37 -2.51 -36.59
C GLU A 188 3.78 -2.93 -37.04
N SER A 189 4.81 -2.33 -36.44
CA SER A 189 6.21 -2.62 -36.65
C SER A 189 6.92 -2.75 -35.29
N GLY A 190 7.67 -3.83 -35.12
CA GLY A 190 8.34 -4.16 -33.87
C GLY A 190 7.67 -5.28 -33.10
N ASN A 191 7.86 -5.29 -31.79
CA ASN A 191 7.43 -6.37 -30.90
C ASN A 191 6.19 -5.95 -30.11
N ALA A 192 5.25 -6.87 -29.91
CA ALA A 192 4.16 -6.66 -28.96
C ALA A 192 4.72 -6.69 -27.54
N PHE A 193 4.21 -5.86 -26.63
CA PHE A 193 4.74 -5.78 -25.28
C PHE A 193 3.70 -5.39 -24.25
N VAL A 194 3.99 -5.75 -23.00
CA VAL A 194 3.29 -5.27 -21.80
C VAL A 194 4.19 -4.31 -21.04
N SER A 195 3.60 -3.22 -20.57
CA SER A 195 4.26 -2.15 -19.83
C SER A 195 3.30 -1.56 -18.80
N PHE A 196 3.82 -0.72 -17.93
CA PHE A 196 3.05 0.03 -16.93
C PHE A 196 3.46 1.48 -16.99
N GLY A 197 2.62 2.39 -16.51
CA GLY A 197 3.02 3.78 -16.36
C GLY A 197 1.98 4.60 -15.64
N ILE A 198 2.43 5.66 -14.97
CA ILE A 198 1.53 6.74 -14.54
C ILE A 198 0.78 7.25 -15.79
N ALA A 199 -0.53 7.50 -15.67
CA ALA A 199 -1.36 7.88 -16.81
C ALA A 199 -0.75 9.05 -17.59
N GLY A 200 -0.56 8.84 -18.89
CA GLY A 200 0.18 9.74 -19.79
C GLY A 200 1.56 9.21 -20.19
N ARG A 201 2.02 8.11 -19.58
CA ARG A 201 3.25 7.38 -19.94
C ARG A 201 2.92 6.02 -20.56
N LEU A 202 3.77 5.59 -21.48
CA LEU A 202 3.80 4.19 -21.92
C LEU A 202 4.62 3.30 -20.98
N GLY A 203 5.50 3.88 -20.16
CA GLY A 203 6.49 3.15 -19.40
C GLY A 203 6.78 3.72 -18.03
N ASP A 204 7.03 2.80 -17.10
CA ASP A 204 7.77 2.97 -15.86
C ASP A 204 8.93 1.97 -15.86
N ASN A 205 9.21 1.35 -14.72
CA ASN A 205 10.39 0.57 -14.50
C ASN A 205 10.33 -0.89 -14.95
N PHE A 206 9.33 -1.30 -15.76
CA PHE A 206 9.21 -2.68 -16.23
C PHE A 206 8.52 -2.81 -17.59
N GLN A 207 9.11 -3.62 -18.47
CA GLN A 207 8.52 -4.04 -19.75
C GLN A 207 8.87 -5.50 -20.05
N MET A 208 7.92 -6.22 -20.66
CA MET A 208 8.15 -7.55 -21.23
C MET A 208 7.56 -7.62 -22.64
N ASN A 209 8.32 -8.13 -23.62
CA ASN A 209 7.83 -8.26 -24.99
C ASN A 209 7.58 -9.71 -25.43
N ASP A 210 6.95 -9.88 -26.59
CA ASP A 210 6.55 -11.16 -27.16
C ASP A 210 7.72 -12.02 -27.68
N LYS A 211 8.94 -11.48 -27.68
CA LYS A 211 10.20 -12.20 -27.95
C LYS A 211 10.86 -12.71 -26.68
N GLY A 212 10.28 -12.37 -25.52
CA GLY A 212 10.74 -12.81 -24.21
C GLY A 212 11.92 -12.00 -23.67
N LEU A 213 12.10 -10.77 -24.15
CA LEU A 213 12.95 -9.76 -23.52
C LEU A 213 12.19 -9.10 -22.37
N VAL A 214 12.85 -8.96 -21.22
CA VAL A 214 12.41 -8.14 -20.09
C VAL A 214 13.40 -7.00 -19.88
N HIS A 215 12.88 -5.80 -19.72
CA HIS A 215 13.61 -4.62 -19.28
C HIS A 215 13.03 -4.16 -17.94
N GLU A 216 13.90 -3.86 -16.99
CA GLU A 216 13.55 -3.30 -15.70
C GLU A 216 14.49 -2.13 -15.39
N SER A 217 14.02 -1.07 -14.73
CA SER A 217 14.86 0.06 -14.34
C SER A 217 14.77 0.41 -12.86
N ASN A 218 15.77 1.11 -12.36
CA ASN A 218 15.76 1.68 -11.02
C ASN A 218 16.44 3.04 -11.05
N LYS A 219 15.95 4.01 -10.28
CA LYS A 219 16.69 5.26 -10.09
C LYS A 219 18.05 4.99 -9.45
N GLY A 220 19.12 5.49 -10.07
CA GLY A 220 20.48 5.47 -9.56
C GLY A 220 21.00 6.85 -9.14
N PRO A 221 22.19 6.92 -8.51
CA PRO A 221 22.84 8.18 -8.13
C PRO A 221 23.28 9.05 -9.32
N ASN A 222 23.41 10.35 -9.08
CA ASN A 222 23.86 11.35 -10.08
C ASN A 222 24.56 12.52 -9.36
N ALA A 223 25.64 12.22 -8.65
CA ALA A 223 26.28 13.14 -7.71
C ALA A 223 26.85 14.42 -8.37
N ARG A 224 27.21 14.36 -9.65
CA ARG A 224 27.85 15.48 -10.36
C ARG A 224 26.86 16.19 -11.27
N ARG A 225 27.12 17.46 -11.57
CA ARG A 225 26.26 18.26 -12.45
C ARG A 225 26.15 17.65 -13.84
N GLU A 226 27.25 17.11 -14.37
CA GLU A 226 27.29 16.43 -15.66
C GLU A 226 26.58 15.07 -15.69
N ASP A 227 26.22 14.51 -14.53
CA ASP A 227 25.42 13.27 -14.47
C ASP A 227 23.95 13.49 -14.83
N ILE A 228 23.53 14.76 -14.96
CA ILE A 228 22.18 15.15 -15.39
C ILE A 228 22.29 15.94 -16.70
N GLY A 229 21.48 15.57 -17.68
CA GLY A 229 21.45 16.22 -18.99
C GLY A 229 20.15 15.98 -19.75
N TYR A 230 20.07 16.57 -20.94
CA TYR A 230 19.02 16.21 -21.90
C TYR A 230 19.39 14.88 -22.55
N GLY A 231 18.61 13.86 -22.24
CA GLY A 231 18.73 12.51 -22.76
C GLY A 231 17.36 11.89 -22.97
N ILE A 232 17.26 10.57 -22.98
CA ILE A 232 16.00 9.83 -22.97
C ILE A 232 15.73 9.35 -21.55
N THR A 233 14.53 9.61 -21.03
CA THR A 233 14.14 9.17 -19.68
C THR A 233 13.96 7.66 -19.63
N ASP A 234 14.08 7.09 -18.44
CA ASP A 234 13.85 5.66 -18.22
C ASP A 234 12.41 5.24 -18.57
N PHE A 235 11.45 6.15 -18.38
CA PHE A 235 10.05 5.98 -18.76
C PHE A 235 9.80 5.87 -20.27
N ILE A 236 10.70 6.39 -21.10
CA ILE A 236 10.62 6.29 -22.57
C ILE A 236 11.51 5.18 -23.11
N VAL A 237 12.74 5.03 -22.58
CA VAL A 237 13.69 4.05 -23.12
C VAL A 237 13.19 2.62 -22.93
N GLY A 238 12.46 2.33 -21.84
CA GLY A 238 11.88 1.02 -21.58
C GLY A 238 10.91 0.56 -22.68
N PRO A 239 9.79 1.29 -22.92
CA PRO A 239 8.88 1.00 -24.03
C PRO A 239 9.58 1.01 -25.40
N TYR A 240 10.51 1.93 -25.63
CA TYR A 240 11.30 1.97 -26.88
C TYR A 240 12.10 0.68 -27.09
N VAL A 241 12.78 0.18 -26.05
CA VAL A 241 13.51 -1.09 -26.08
C VAL A 241 12.56 -2.27 -26.28
N ALA A 242 11.46 -2.32 -25.52
CA ALA A 242 10.47 -3.38 -25.62
C ALA A 242 9.90 -3.50 -27.05
N MET A 243 9.62 -2.36 -27.69
CA MET A 243 9.11 -2.25 -29.04
C MET A 243 10.15 -2.60 -30.11
N THR A 244 11.43 -2.22 -29.93
CA THR A 244 12.44 -2.24 -31.01
C THR A 244 13.54 -3.30 -30.88
N CYS A 245 13.59 -4.04 -29.77
CA CYS A 245 14.63 -5.03 -29.48
C CYS A 245 14.02 -6.39 -29.17
N SER A 246 14.57 -7.45 -29.73
CA SER A 246 14.11 -8.84 -29.53
C SER A 246 15.00 -9.63 -28.57
N THR A 247 16.21 -9.14 -28.26
CA THR A 247 17.20 -9.83 -27.41
C THR A 247 17.81 -8.88 -26.37
N ALA A 248 18.40 -9.45 -25.30
CA ALA A 248 19.09 -8.64 -24.29
C ALA A 248 20.31 -7.91 -24.86
N ASP A 249 20.97 -8.48 -25.88
CA ASP A 249 22.09 -7.83 -26.56
C ASP A 249 21.67 -6.60 -27.36
N GLU A 250 20.59 -6.71 -28.14
CA GLU A 250 20.04 -5.55 -28.87
C GLU A 250 19.60 -4.45 -27.92
N ALA A 251 18.93 -4.82 -26.83
CA ALA A 251 18.50 -3.88 -25.79
C ALA A 251 19.70 -3.15 -25.16
N LYS A 252 20.77 -3.89 -24.85
CA LYS A 252 22.01 -3.31 -24.33
C LYS A 252 22.61 -2.29 -25.29
N ASP A 253 22.75 -2.66 -26.56
CA ASP A 253 23.36 -1.78 -27.56
C ASP A 253 22.51 -0.51 -27.78
N VAL A 254 21.18 -0.64 -27.78
CA VAL A 254 20.27 0.50 -27.84
C VAL A 254 20.42 1.42 -26.63
N ILE A 255 20.36 0.91 -25.40
CA ILE A 255 20.51 1.72 -24.18
C ILE A 255 21.89 2.41 -24.12
N LEU A 256 22.95 1.76 -24.60
CA LEU A 256 24.27 2.37 -24.68
C LEU A 256 24.35 3.49 -25.72
N SER A 257 23.59 3.41 -26.81
CA SER A 257 23.61 4.41 -27.88
C SER A 257 22.82 5.69 -27.59
N VAL A 258 21.78 5.65 -26.75
CA VAL A 258 20.97 6.83 -26.42
C VAL A 258 21.50 7.55 -25.18
N PRO A 259 21.61 8.89 -25.15
CA PRO A 259 22.00 9.60 -23.93
C PRO A 259 20.96 9.40 -22.82
N ALA A 260 21.39 9.20 -21.56
CA ALA A 260 20.49 9.13 -20.41
C ALA A 260 20.25 10.55 -19.85
N THR A 261 19.10 10.78 -19.22
CA THR A 261 18.83 12.07 -18.56
C THR A 261 19.51 12.20 -17.21
N ASN A 262 19.57 11.12 -16.44
CA ASN A 262 20.07 11.10 -15.07
C ASN A 262 20.55 9.68 -14.68
N GLY A 263 20.89 9.47 -13.41
CA GLY A 263 21.32 8.17 -12.88
C GLY A 263 20.25 7.08 -12.93
N ILE A 264 20.48 5.99 -13.66
CA ILE A 264 19.56 4.83 -13.80
C ILE A 264 20.36 3.52 -13.82
N ASN A 265 19.80 2.46 -13.22
CA ASN A 265 20.23 1.08 -13.36
C ASN A 265 19.23 0.32 -14.23
N HIS A 266 19.59 -0.03 -15.46
CA HIS A 266 18.77 -0.85 -16.36
C HIS A 266 19.15 -2.32 -16.23
N LEU A 267 18.26 -3.16 -15.69
CA LEU A 267 18.38 -4.62 -15.74
C LEU A 267 17.66 -5.12 -16.99
N ILE A 268 18.35 -5.88 -17.82
CA ILE A 268 17.77 -6.53 -19.00
C ILE A 268 18.09 -8.02 -18.98
N VAL A 269 17.12 -8.84 -19.37
CA VAL A 269 17.28 -10.30 -19.45
C VAL A 269 16.39 -10.87 -20.56
N ASP A 270 16.85 -11.91 -21.25
CA ASP A 270 16.03 -12.67 -22.21
C ASP A 270 15.76 -14.12 -21.77
N VAL A 271 15.03 -14.87 -22.61
CA VAL A 271 14.64 -16.26 -22.33
C VAL A 271 15.81 -17.23 -22.21
N TRP A 272 17.00 -16.86 -22.68
CA TRP A 272 18.20 -17.69 -22.63
C TRP A 272 19.09 -17.36 -21.43
N GLY A 273 18.71 -16.37 -20.61
CA GLY A 273 19.51 -15.91 -19.49
C GLY A 273 20.66 -14.99 -19.91
N ASN A 274 20.66 -14.45 -21.14
CA ASN A 274 21.56 -13.35 -21.46
C ASN A 274 21.06 -12.14 -20.68
N ALA A 275 21.90 -11.63 -19.77
CA ALA A 275 21.50 -10.59 -18.85
C ALA A 275 22.57 -9.52 -18.70
N TYR A 276 22.12 -8.29 -18.45
CA TYR A 276 22.97 -7.14 -18.21
C TYR A 276 22.36 -6.23 -17.15
N VAL A 277 23.21 -5.57 -16.37
CA VAL A 277 22.84 -4.33 -15.68
C VAL A 277 23.67 -3.20 -16.26
N ILE A 278 23.00 -2.20 -16.84
CA ILE A 278 23.61 -1.00 -17.40
C ILE A 278 23.40 0.11 -16.37
N GLU A 279 24.48 0.47 -15.70
CA GLU A 279 24.53 1.57 -14.74
C GLU A 279 24.92 2.83 -15.51
N ALA A 280 24.04 3.83 -15.55
CA ALA A 280 24.19 4.97 -16.45
C ALA A 280 23.83 6.28 -15.76
N THR A 281 24.53 7.35 -16.15
CA THR A 281 24.14 8.75 -16.00
C THR A 281 24.21 9.44 -17.35
N ALA A 282 23.94 10.75 -17.43
CA ALA A 282 24.19 11.51 -18.66
C ALA A 282 25.68 11.52 -19.06
N ALA A 283 26.60 11.35 -18.11
CA ALA A 283 28.04 11.43 -18.35
C ALA A 283 28.76 10.07 -18.38
N LEU A 284 28.28 9.08 -17.63
CA LEU A 284 28.96 7.78 -17.49
C LEU A 284 28.02 6.62 -17.80
N LYS A 285 28.58 5.55 -18.35
CA LYS A 285 27.87 4.27 -18.51
C LYS A 285 28.82 3.13 -18.20
N ALA A 286 28.30 2.11 -17.53
CA ALA A 286 29.01 0.89 -17.24
C ALA A 286 28.07 -0.31 -17.41
N VAL A 287 28.63 -1.43 -17.87
CA VAL A 287 27.87 -2.67 -18.10
C VAL A 287 28.37 -3.74 -17.14
N ARG A 288 27.45 -4.34 -16.40
CA ARG A 288 27.68 -5.50 -15.54
C ARG A 288 27.00 -6.73 -16.15
N LYS A 289 27.74 -7.83 -16.20
CA LYS A 289 27.23 -9.16 -16.57
C LYS A 289 27.08 -10.03 -15.32
N PRO A 290 26.20 -11.04 -15.33
CA PRO A 290 26.15 -12.07 -14.30
C PRO A 290 27.53 -12.71 -14.10
N GLY A 291 27.88 -13.01 -12.85
CA GLY A 291 29.16 -13.60 -12.48
C GLY A 291 30.27 -12.59 -12.21
N ALA A 292 30.11 -11.32 -12.60
CA ALA A 292 31.09 -10.26 -12.30
C ALA A 292 31.30 -10.04 -10.79
N PHE A 293 30.29 -10.38 -9.97
CA PHE A 293 30.33 -10.29 -8.50
C PHE A 293 29.98 -11.62 -7.84
N GLY A 294 30.24 -12.74 -8.54
CA GLY A 294 30.00 -14.09 -8.03
C GLY A 294 28.56 -14.60 -8.18
N GLU A 295 27.72 -13.89 -8.94
CA GLU A 295 26.37 -14.36 -9.26
C GLU A 295 26.41 -15.67 -10.08
N LYS A 296 25.46 -16.58 -9.84
CA LYS A 296 25.35 -17.87 -10.53
C LYS A 296 23.93 -18.06 -11.05
N ASP A 297 23.73 -17.76 -12.33
CA ASP A 297 22.42 -17.73 -13.01
C ASP A 297 21.40 -16.80 -12.34
N TYR A 298 21.86 -15.64 -11.88
CA TYR A 298 21.02 -14.54 -11.45
C TYR A 298 21.70 -13.18 -11.66
N ILE A 299 20.91 -12.10 -11.66
CA ILE A 299 21.40 -10.72 -11.58
C ILE A 299 20.41 -9.86 -10.80
N ILE A 300 20.92 -8.88 -10.06
CA ILE A 300 20.12 -8.00 -9.18
C ILE A 300 20.48 -6.56 -9.51
N ALA A 301 19.49 -5.68 -9.60
CA ALA A 301 19.69 -4.23 -9.67
C ALA A 301 18.72 -3.53 -8.72
N ILE A 302 19.28 -2.71 -7.83
CA ILE A 302 18.51 -1.87 -6.90
C ILE A 302 18.83 -0.41 -7.26
N ASN A 303 19.06 0.48 -6.30
CA ASN A 303 19.17 1.92 -6.52
C ASN A 303 20.57 2.50 -6.26
N HIS A 304 21.57 1.63 -6.15
CA HIS A 304 22.98 2.03 -6.04
C HIS A 304 23.75 1.42 -7.21
N PHE A 305 24.84 2.06 -7.59
CA PHE A 305 25.82 1.55 -8.54
C PHE A 305 26.76 0.57 -7.84
N ILE A 306 27.10 -0.51 -8.55
CA ILE A 306 28.02 -1.56 -8.10
C ILE A 306 29.30 -1.52 -8.95
N ASN A 307 29.21 -1.11 -10.22
CA ASN A 307 30.35 -1.01 -11.10
C ASN A 307 31.21 0.20 -10.72
N SER A 308 32.51 -0.03 -10.44
CA SER A 308 33.42 1.01 -9.98
C SER A 308 33.65 2.15 -10.98
N THR A 309 33.37 1.94 -12.27
CA THR A 309 33.35 3.02 -13.27
C THR A 309 32.39 4.15 -12.88
N MET A 310 31.34 3.83 -12.12
CA MET A 310 30.32 4.77 -11.67
C MET A 310 30.67 5.50 -10.37
N MET A 311 31.82 5.21 -9.73
CA MET A 311 32.26 5.86 -8.48
C MET A 311 32.19 7.40 -8.53
N PRO A 312 32.57 8.10 -9.63
CA PRO A 312 32.44 9.55 -9.69
C PRO A 312 31.00 10.06 -9.57
N SER A 313 30.02 9.25 -9.97
CA SER A 313 28.59 9.60 -9.95
C SER A 313 27.86 9.14 -8.69
N GLN A 314 28.51 8.32 -7.85
CA GLN A 314 28.00 7.85 -6.56
C GLN A 314 28.98 8.28 -5.46
N VAL A 315 28.80 9.50 -4.97
CA VAL A 315 29.66 10.09 -3.96
C VAL A 315 28.83 10.44 -2.72
N PRO A 316 29.19 9.92 -1.54
CA PRO A 316 30.29 8.96 -1.29
C PRO A 316 29.97 7.53 -1.78
N TRP A 317 31.00 6.73 -2.07
CA TRP A 317 30.83 5.42 -2.73
C TRP A 317 30.10 4.39 -1.88
N ASP A 318 30.35 4.32 -0.56
CA ASP A 318 29.89 3.26 0.33
C ASP A 318 28.35 3.14 0.38
N PRO A 319 27.75 2.15 -0.30
CA PRO A 319 26.30 2.06 -0.36
C PRO A 319 25.68 1.64 0.96
N LYS A 320 26.41 0.92 1.82
CA LYS A 320 25.90 0.51 3.12
C LYS A 320 25.72 1.71 4.04
N LEU A 321 26.63 2.67 3.99
CA LEU A 321 26.58 3.86 4.83
C LEU A 321 25.64 4.94 4.27
N TYR A 322 25.65 5.17 2.95
CA TYR A 322 24.95 6.29 2.32
C TYR A 322 23.64 5.91 1.62
N TYR A 323 23.45 4.62 1.28
CA TYR A 323 22.24 4.09 0.64
C TYR A 323 21.72 2.83 1.36
N PRO A 324 21.58 2.82 2.70
CA PRO A 324 21.35 1.59 3.48
C PRO A 324 20.12 0.81 3.03
N SER A 325 19.01 1.47 2.70
CA SER A 325 17.82 0.81 2.14
C SER A 325 18.13 0.04 0.85
N SER A 326 18.82 0.69 -0.09
CA SER A 326 19.21 0.08 -1.36
C SER A 326 20.15 -1.11 -1.15
N TRP A 327 21.11 -0.96 -0.24
CA TRP A 327 22.07 -1.99 0.11
C TRP A 327 21.41 -3.22 0.76
N PHE A 328 20.55 -3.00 1.75
CA PHE A 328 19.89 -4.11 2.45
C PHE A 328 18.88 -4.86 1.55
N ARG A 329 18.20 -4.17 0.63
CA ARG A 329 17.35 -4.83 -0.36
C ARG A 329 18.17 -5.70 -1.32
N TYR A 330 19.33 -5.22 -1.76
CA TYR A 330 20.26 -6.02 -2.57
C TYR A 330 20.70 -7.29 -1.83
N LEU A 331 21.19 -7.14 -0.60
CA LEU A 331 21.60 -8.27 0.24
C LEU A 331 20.47 -9.25 0.50
N THR A 332 19.25 -8.74 0.69
CA THR A 332 18.06 -9.55 0.93
C THR A 332 17.70 -10.38 -0.29
N ALA A 333 17.65 -9.75 -1.47
CA ALA A 333 17.39 -10.44 -2.73
C ALA A 333 18.44 -11.53 -2.98
N GLU A 334 19.72 -11.19 -2.79
CA GLU A 334 20.81 -12.15 -2.97
C GLU A 334 20.71 -13.32 -1.98
N LYS A 335 20.39 -13.04 -0.71
CA LYS A 335 20.22 -14.06 0.32
C LYS A 335 19.10 -15.03 -0.03
N TYR A 336 17.94 -14.52 -0.44
CA TYR A 336 16.82 -15.37 -0.87
C TYR A 336 17.17 -16.24 -2.07
N ILE A 337 17.83 -15.66 -3.09
CA ILE A 337 18.23 -16.40 -4.29
C ILE A 337 19.23 -17.50 -3.93
N LYS A 338 20.25 -17.20 -3.10
CA LYS A 338 21.25 -18.18 -2.67
C LYS A 338 20.66 -19.31 -1.82
N ASP A 339 19.74 -18.99 -0.91
CA ASP A 339 19.10 -19.98 -0.03
C ASP A 339 18.18 -20.94 -0.80
N SER A 340 17.59 -20.46 -1.89
CA SER A 340 16.63 -21.21 -2.72
C SER A 340 17.21 -21.71 -4.04
N HIS A 341 18.53 -21.56 -4.27
CA HIS A 341 19.17 -21.89 -5.54
C HIS A 341 18.88 -23.34 -5.98
N GLY A 342 18.49 -23.52 -7.24
CA GLY A 342 18.06 -24.80 -7.82
C GLY A 342 16.60 -25.18 -7.54
N LYS A 343 15.87 -24.36 -6.77
CA LYS A 343 14.46 -24.59 -6.42
C LYS A 343 13.57 -23.37 -6.71
N ILE A 344 14.12 -22.30 -7.27
CA ILE A 344 13.38 -21.06 -7.48
C ILE A 344 12.33 -21.28 -8.57
N ASP A 345 11.08 -21.02 -8.23
CA ASP A 345 9.94 -20.98 -9.14
C ASP A 345 9.26 -19.60 -9.10
N VAL A 346 8.17 -19.45 -9.85
CA VAL A 346 7.44 -18.17 -9.92
C VAL A 346 6.87 -17.75 -8.55
N GLN A 347 6.46 -18.72 -7.73
CA GLN A 347 5.94 -18.44 -6.39
C GLN A 347 7.06 -17.93 -5.48
N THR A 348 8.25 -18.53 -5.57
CA THR A 348 9.44 -18.09 -4.85
C THR A 348 9.76 -16.64 -5.17
N VAL A 349 9.76 -16.25 -6.45
CA VAL A 349 10.02 -14.85 -6.85
C VAL A 349 8.92 -13.90 -6.36
N MET A 350 7.64 -14.29 -6.45
CA MET A 350 6.53 -13.51 -5.86
C MET A 350 6.70 -13.34 -4.34
N ASP A 351 7.19 -14.35 -3.63
CA ASP A 351 7.45 -14.27 -2.20
C ASP A 351 8.63 -13.35 -1.85
N ILE A 352 9.69 -13.35 -2.69
CA ILE A 352 10.79 -12.38 -2.55
C ILE A 352 10.27 -10.95 -2.75
N MET A 353 9.48 -10.71 -3.81
CA MET A 353 8.90 -9.39 -4.10
C MET A 353 7.89 -8.93 -3.02
N SER A 354 7.26 -9.88 -2.32
CA SER A 354 6.31 -9.61 -1.22
C SER A 354 6.98 -9.47 0.15
N SER A 355 8.29 -9.68 0.26
CA SER A 355 8.95 -9.83 1.56
C SER A 355 9.05 -8.51 2.34
N THR A 356 8.51 -8.54 3.56
CA THR A 356 8.69 -7.52 4.60
C THR A 356 9.83 -7.87 5.57
N ASN A 357 10.65 -8.87 5.25
CA ASN A 357 11.86 -9.19 5.99
C ASN A 357 13.08 -8.66 5.23
N TYR A 358 14.16 -8.34 5.94
CA TYR A 358 15.44 -8.05 5.29
C TYR A 358 16.62 -8.70 5.99
N TRP A 359 17.65 -9.03 5.22
CA TRP A 359 18.93 -9.53 5.70
C TRP A 359 19.90 -8.36 5.87
N ASN A 360 20.42 -8.15 7.08
CA ASN A 360 21.31 -7.02 7.35
C ASN A 360 22.81 -7.34 7.10
N GLY A 361 23.11 -8.54 6.60
CA GLY A 361 24.47 -9.07 6.44
C GLY A 361 24.84 -10.15 7.45
N SER A 362 24.16 -10.22 8.60
CA SER A 362 24.44 -11.20 9.66
C SER A 362 23.22 -11.92 10.22
N THR A 363 22.05 -11.28 10.23
CA THR A 363 20.81 -11.89 10.71
C THR A 363 19.60 -11.37 9.92
N TRP A 364 18.51 -12.14 9.98
CA TRP A 364 17.22 -11.74 9.43
C TRP A 364 16.51 -10.80 10.39
N ILE A 365 16.13 -9.63 9.89
CA ILE A 365 15.23 -8.71 10.56
C ILE A 365 13.83 -8.98 10.02
N ARG A 366 12.91 -9.37 10.91
CA ARG A 366 11.57 -9.83 10.55
C ARG A 366 10.53 -8.72 10.70
N ASN A 367 9.44 -8.78 9.92
CA ASN A 367 8.30 -7.86 9.98
C ASN A 367 8.71 -6.38 9.94
N ALA A 368 9.61 -6.06 9.03
CA ALA A 368 10.35 -4.80 8.95
C ALA A 368 9.89 -3.91 7.80
N GLY A 369 8.67 -4.10 7.27
CA GLY A 369 8.16 -3.35 6.11
C GLY A 369 8.31 -1.83 6.25
N TRP A 370 8.10 -1.32 7.46
CA TRP A 370 8.18 0.10 7.83
C TRP A 370 9.60 0.67 8.00
N THR A 371 10.63 -0.17 7.92
CA THR A 371 12.02 0.30 8.02
C THR A 371 12.51 0.95 6.72
N GLY A 372 11.81 0.72 5.60
CA GLY A 372 12.26 1.11 4.27
C GLY A 372 13.37 0.22 3.69
N ASN A 373 13.86 -0.79 4.43
CA ASN A 373 14.97 -1.66 4.03
C ASN A 373 14.53 -2.97 3.36
N THR A 374 13.23 -3.18 3.21
CA THR A 374 12.61 -4.42 2.70
C THR A 374 12.28 -4.31 1.22
N ILE A 375 12.30 -5.44 0.50
CA ILE A 375 11.97 -5.47 -0.94
C ILE A 375 10.54 -4.97 -1.18
N ASN A 376 9.57 -5.45 -0.38
CA ASN A 376 8.22 -4.92 -0.33
C ASN A 376 8.22 -3.71 0.63
N ARG A 377 8.18 -2.50 0.08
CA ARG A 377 8.52 -1.28 0.83
C ARG A 377 7.26 -0.55 1.30
N PHE A 378 7.29 -0.11 2.55
CA PHE A 378 6.26 0.73 3.18
C PHE A 378 6.86 2.09 3.51
N GLY A 379 6.02 3.12 3.54
CA GLY A 379 6.45 4.46 3.91
C GLY A 379 5.27 5.44 3.96
N SER A 380 5.46 6.53 4.70
CA SER A 380 4.44 7.57 4.88
C SER A 380 4.23 8.45 3.65
N THR A 381 5.21 8.49 2.75
CA THR A 381 5.18 9.33 1.53
C THR A 381 5.34 8.54 0.24
N SER A 382 5.70 7.27 0.34
CA SER A 382 5.97 6.35 -0.79
C SER A 382 5.88 4.90 -0.33
N ALA A 383 5.48 4.00 -1.23
CA ALA A 383 5.50 2.55 -1.02
C ALA A 383 5.61 1.85 -2.37
N THR A 384 5.66 0.52 -2.37
CA THR A 384 5.50 -0.29 -3.58
C THR A 384 4.13 -0.03 -4.18
N LEU A 385 4.09 0.67 -5.32
CA LEU A 385 2.84 0.95 -6.03
C LEU A 385 2.39 -0.25 -6.86
N HIS A 386 3.33 -1.07 -7.34
CA HIS A 386 3.02 -2.33 -7.99
C HIS A 386 4.21 -3.26 -8.03
N SER A 387 3.91 -4.57 -8.02
CA SER A 387 4.88 -5.66 -8.12
C SER A 387 4.58 -6.52 -9.35
N LYS A 388 5.63 -6.97 -10.02
CA LYS A 388 5.57 -7.75 -11.26
C LYS A 388 6.51 -8.93 -11.18
N VAL A 389 6.04 -10.09 -11.63
CA VAL A 389 6.87 -11.28 -11.84
C VAL A 389 6.58 -11.87 -13.21
N ALA A 390 7.58 -11.87 -14.08
CA ALA A 390 7.46 -12.36 -15.45
C ALA A 390 8.13 -13.71 -15.64
N VAL A 391 7.50 -14.55 -16.46
CA VAL A 391 8.07 -15.77 -17.02
C VAL A 391 8.08 -15.59 -18.55
N PRO A 392 9.17 -15.03 -19.14
CA PRO A 392 9.13 -14.48 -20.49
C PRO A 392 8.92 -15.54 -21.56
N VAL A 393 9.48 -16.74 -21.36
CA VAL A 393 9.33 -17.86 -22.30
C VAL A 393 7.88 -18.32 -22.44
N ASP A 394 7.10 -18.22 -21.34
CA ASP A 394 5.68 -18.55 -21.33
C ASP A 394 4.80 -17.35 -21.73
N LYS A 395 5.39 -16.16 -21.89
CA LYS A 395 4.70 -14.87 -22.08
C LYS A 395 3.68 -14.58 -20.98
N VAL A 396 4.03 -14.94 -19.74
CA VAL A 396 3.17 -14.77 -18.57
C VAL A 396 3.73 -13.67 -17.67
N LEU A 397 2.82 -12.83 -17.20
CA LEU A 397 3.09 -11.80 -16.19
C LEU A 397 2.15 -11.99 -15.01
N TYR A 398 2.70 -12.02 -13.81
CA TYR A 398 1.97 -11.92 -12.55
C TYR A 398 2.12 -10.49 -12.05
N VAL A 399 1.01 -9.80 -11.81
CA VAL A 399 1.02 -8.40 -11.41
C VAL A 399 0.14 -8.14 -10.20
N CYS A 400 0.68 -7.44 -9.20
CA CYS A 400 -0.04 -6.99 -8.02
C CYS A 400 -0.14 -5.47 -8.01
N ALA A 401 -1.35 -4.95 -7.80
CA ALA A 401 -1.58 -3.53 -7.52
C ALA A 401 -1.35 -3.23 -6.04
N GLY A 402 -0.45 -2.29 -5.75
CA GLY A 402 -0.02 -1.96 -4.39
C GLY A 402 1.01 -2.93 -3.81
N ASN A 403 1.14 -2.93 -2.48
CA ASN A 403 2.03 -3.81 -1.75
C ASN A 403 1.48 -5.25 -1.79
N PRO A 404 2.23 -6.24 -2.33
CA PRO A 404 1.78 -7.62 -2.32
C PRO A 404 1.54 -8.14 -0.91
N LYS A 405 0.41 -8.81 -0.70
CA LYS A 405 -0.10 -9.36 0.59
C LYS A 405 -0.60 -8.33 1.61
N TYR A 406 -0.58 -7.02 1.30
CA TYR A 406 -0.96 -5.97 2.25
C TYR A 406 -1.94 -4.97 1.60
N PRO A 407 -3.23 -5.32 1.48
CA PRO A 407 -4.25 -4.46 0.85
C PRO A 407 -4.44 -3.11 1.53
N GLU A 408 -4.00 -2.95 2.78
CA GLU A 408 -4.09 -1.69 3.52
C GLU A 408 -3.02 -0.67 3.09
N TRP A 409 -2.00 -1.11 2.34
CA TRP A 409 -0.83 -0.32 1.98
C TRP A 409 -0.51 -0.39 0.48
N GLY A 410 0.31 0.53 -0.02
CA GLY A 410 0.73 0.57 -1.41
C GLY A 410 0.20 1.81 -2.09
N ARG A 411 -0.62 1.68 -3.13
CA ARG A 411 -1.13 2.83 -3.89
C ARG A 411 -2.12 3.69 -3.11
N LEU A 412 -2.62 3.20 -1.97
CA LEU A 412 -3.73 3.79 -1.22
C LEU A 412 -4.97 3.98 -2.09
N SER A 413 -5.12 3.11 -3.10
CA SER A 413 -6.28 3.08 -3.98
C SER A 413 -7.42 2.37 -3.24
N PRO A 414 -8.66 2.88 -3.30
CA PRO A 414 -9.81 2.12 -2.85
C PRO A 414 -9.83 0.73 -3.51
N ASP A 415 -10.27 -0.27 -2.76
CA ASP A 415 -10.52 -1.63 -3.25
C ASP A 415 -9.29 -2.41 -3.76
N GLN A 416 -8.07 -1.96 -3.48
CA GLN A 416 -6.86 -2.76 -3.73
C GLN A 416 -6.84 -4.01 -2.81
N THR A 417 -6.30 -5.13 -3.30
CA THR A 417 -6.33 -6.40 -2.52
C THR A 417 -4.94 -6.96 -2.15
N GLY A 418 -3.88 -6.41 -2.73
CA GLY A 418 -2.53 -6.96 -2.58
C GLY A 418 -2.33 -8.35 -3.21
N GLN A 419 -3.17 -8.76 -4.16
CA GLN A 419 -3.06 -10.07 -4.84
C GLN A 419 -2.45 -9.96 -6.24
N TYR A 420 -1.70 -10.99 -6.63
CA TYR A 420 -1.18 -11.11 -8.01
C TYR A 420 -2.26 -11.63 -8.96
N VAL A 421 -2.54 -10.87 -10.01
CA VAL A 421 -3.33 -11.27 -11.19
C VAL A 421 -2.40 -11.87 -12.23
N LYS A 422 -2.85 -12.94 -12.91
CA LYS A 422 -2.07 -13.56 -13.99
C LYS A 422 -2.56 -13.06 -15.34
N VAL A 423 -1.63 -12.53 -16.13
CA VAL A 423 -1.87 -11.95 -17.46
C VAL A 423 -1.00 -12.68 -18.48
N TYR A 424 -1.57 -13.00 -19.64
CA TYR A 424 -0.83 -13.62 -20.74
C TYR A 424 -0.65 -12.59 -21.85
N LEU A 425 0.56 -12.37 -22.35
CA LEU A 425 0.77 -11.59 -23.56
C LEU A 425 0.56 -12.52 -24.77
N LYS A 426 -0.64 -12.46 -25.38
CA LYS A 426 -0.97 -13.22 -26.60
C LYS A 426 -0.68 -12.38 -27.85
N ASP A 427 -1.09 -12.89 -29.00
CA ASP A 427 -0.87 -12.34 -30.34
C ASP A 427 -1.83 -11.20 -30.71
N SER A 428 -2.93 -11.02 -29.96
CA SER A 428 -3.90 -9.95 -30.21
C SER A 428 -4.61 -9.49 -28.93
N PRO A 429 -5.25 -8.30 -28.94
CA PRO A 429 -6.13 -7.86 -27.86
C PRO A 429 -7.23 -8.89 -27.53
N LEU A 430 -7.85 -9.49 -28.55
CA LEU A 430 -8.90 -10.50 -28.38
C LEU A 430 -8.38 -11.75 -27.66
N THR A 431 -7.28 -12.32 -28.14
CA THR A 431 -6.72 -13.57 -27.57
C THR A 431 -6.15 -13.35 -26.17
N THR A 432 -5.61 -12.15 -25.89
CA THR A 432 -5.20 -11.77 -24.54
C THR A 432 -6.39 -11.60 -23.60
N THR A 433 -7.45 -10.95 -24.05
CA THR A 433 -8.70 -10.77 -23.29
C THR A 433 -9.35 -12.13 -22.99
N LYS A 434 -9.40 -13.05 -23.97
CA LYS A 434 -9.90 -14.42 -23.78
C LYS A 434 -9.07 -15.20 -22.76
N ALA A 435 -7.74 -15.07 -22.78
CA ALA A 435 -6.88 -15.71 -21.79
C ALA A 435 -7.11 -15.18 -20.36
N LEU A 436 -7.39 -13.88 -20.20
CA LEU A 436 -7.79 -13.28 -18.92
C LEU A 436 -9.17 -13.77 -18.46
N CYS A 437 -10.13 -13.89 -19.38
CA CYS A 437 -11.44 -14.47 -19.10
C CYS A 437 -11.33 -15.89 -18.57
N ASP A 438 -10.57 -16.75 -19.24
CA ASP A 438 -10.36 -18.14 -18.84
C ASP A 438 -9.72 -18.25 -17.44
N GLU A 439 -8.77 -17.36 -17.13
CA GLU A 439 -8.13 -17.31 -15.82
C GLU A 439 -9.08 -16.80 -14.73
N ALA A 440 -9.88 -15.77 -15.02
CA ALA A 440 -10.92 -15.28 -14.12
C ALA A 440 -11.95 -16.36 -13.80
N LEU A 441 -12.38 -17.13 -14.80
CA LEU A 441 -13.31 -18.24 -14.61
C LEU A 441 -12.71 -19.35 -13.73
N ARG A 442 -11.44 -19.70 -13.94
CA ARG A 442 -10.72 -20.66 -13.08
C ARG A 442 -10.67 -20.20 -11.63
N GLU A 443 -10.32 -18.93 -11.40
CA GLU A 443 -10.23 -18.35 -10.06
C GLU A 443 -11.60 -18.26 -9.38
N LEU A 444 -12.66 -17.93 -10.13
CA LEU A 444 -14.05 -17.94 -9.65
C LEU A 444 -14.50 -19.33 -9.18
N PHE A 445 -14.28 -20.37 -9.99
CA PHE A 445 -14.62 -21.73 -9.58
C PHE A 445 -13.82 -22.16 -8.34
N SER A 446 -12.53 -21.83 -8.30
CA SER A 446 -11.68 -22.11 -7.14
C SER A 446 -12.19 -21.40 -5.88
N ALA A 447 -12.57 -20.13 -5.96
CA ALA A 447 -13.11 -19.36 -4.85
C ALA A 447 -14.49 -19.88 -4.41
N ALA A 448 -15.39 -20.18 -5.35
CA ALA A 448 -16.71 -20.72 -5.05
C ALA A 448 -16.62 -22.07 -4.31
N GLN A 449 -15.74 -22.97 -4.76
CA GLN A 449 -15.47 -24.24 -4.05
C GLN A 449 -14.87 -24.02 -2.65
N ALA A 450 -14.05 -22.98 -2.48
CA ALA A 450 -13.51 -22.64 -1.18
C ALA A 450 -14.63 -22.19 -0.22
N VAL A 451 -15.51 -21.28 -0.67
CA VAL A 451 -16.66 -20.79 0.10
C VAL A 451 -17.64 -21.91 0.45
N GLU A 452 -17.90 -22.84 -0.48
CA GLU A 452 -18.79 -23.98 -0.26
C GLU A 452 -18.34 -24.86 0.92
N LYS A 453 -17.02 -25.01 1.10
CA LYS A 453 -16.44 -25.82 2.19
C LYS A 453 -16.55 -25.17 3.57
N LEU A 454 -16.98 -23.91 3.68
CA LEU A 454 -17.21 -23.26 4.96
C LEU A 454 -18.45 -23.83 5.65
N SER A 455 -18.33 -24.18 6.93
CA SER A 455 -19.44 -24.68 7.75
C SER A 455 -20.60 -23.66 7.79
N PRO A 456 -21.88 -24.09 7.80
CA PRO A 456 -23.04 -23.19 7.86
C PRO A 456 -23.26 -22.45 9.20
N SER A 457 -22.39 -22.62 10.20
CA SER A 457 -22.64 -22.11 11.55
C SER A 457 -22.49 -20.58 11.63
N ASN A 458 -23.60 -19.83 11.49
CA ASN A 458 -23.81 -18.42 11.86
C ASN A 458 -22.56 -17.53 11.90
N ASP A 459 -21.76 -17.57 10.85
CA ASP A 459 -20.54 -16.80 10.76
C ASP A 459 -20.80 -15.65 9.80
N TRP A 460 -20.87 -14.42 10.33
CA TRP A 460 -20.93 -13.19 9.53
C TRP A 460 -19.82 -13.16 8.47
N SER A 461 -18.71 -13.87 8.70
CA SER A 461 -17.64 -14.07 7.73
C SER A 461 -18.14 -14.72 6.44
N ARG A 462 -19.07 -15.69 6.48
CA ARG A 462 -19.59 -16.31 5.25
C ARG A 462 -20.44 -15.35 4.42
N VAL A 463 -21.20 -14.46 5.07
CA VAL A 463 -21.99 -13.43 4.37
C VAL A 463 -21.04 -12.45 3.68
N LEU A 464 -20.06 -11.90 4.40
CA LEU A 464 -19.06 -10.99 3.84
C LEU A 464 -18.25 -11.63 2.70
N LEU A 465 -17.86 -12.90 2.85
CA LEU A 465 -17.15 -13.62 1.79
C LEU A 465 -18.05 -13.89 0.56
N ASN A 466 -19.35 -14.12 0.76
CA ASN A 466 -20.29 -14.24 -0.36
C ASN A 466 -20.44 -12.91 -1.10
N ASP A 467 -20.47 -11.77 -0.40
CA ASP A 467 -20.57 -10.45 -1.04
C ASP A 467 -19.35 -10.19 -1.95
N VAL A 468 -18.14 -10.50 -1.47
CA VAL A 468 -16.90 -10.41 -2.29
C VAL A 468 -16.95 -11.37 -3.48
N LEU A 469 -17.46 -12.59 -3.29
CA LEU A 469 -17.60 -13.56 -4.37
C LEU A 469 -18.63 -13.10 -5.42
N ASP A 470 -19.73 -12.50 -4.99
CA ASP A 470 -20.77 -11.99 -5.88
C ASP A 470 -20.30 -10.76 -6.64
N GLU A 471 -19.50 -9.88 -6.03
CA GLU A 471 -18.79 -8.81 -6.74
C GLU A 471 -17.86 -9.37 -7.83
N ALA A 472 -17.06 -10.39 -7.51
CA ALA A 472 -16.18 -11.04 -8.49
C ALA A 472 -16.98 -11.65 -9.66
N LYS A 473 -18.15 -12.26 -9.40
CA LYS A 473 -19.04 -12.76 -10.46
C LYS A 473 -19.62 -11.63 -11.31
N ALA A 474 -20.01 -10.52 -10.70
CA ALA A 474 -20.55 -9.36 -11.41
C ALA A 474 -19.51 -8.80 -12.39
N LEU A 475 -18.27 -8.63 -11.93
CA LEU A 475 -17.14 -8.20 -12.76
C LEU A 475 -16.85 -9.18 -13.91
N TYR A 476 -16.93 -10.49 -13.66
CA TYR A 476 -16.77 -11.47 -14.73
C TYR A 476 -17.85 -11.34 -15.81
N TRP A 477 -19.12 -11.18 -15.43
CA TRP A 477 -20.20 -10.99 -16.40
C TRP A 477 -20.14 -9.64 -17.12
N GLU A 478 -19.69 -8.59 -16.43
CA GLU A 478 -19.39 -7.31 -17.07
C GLU A 478 -18.29 -7.46 -18.13
N GLY A 479 -17.19 -8.14 -17.78
CA GLY A 479 -16.10 -8.44 -18.70
C GLY A 479 -16.57 -9.25 -19.92
N MET A 480 -17.40 -10.28 -19.71
CA MET A 480 -18.00 -11.06 -20.79
C MET A 480 -18.84 -10.20 -21.72
N ARG A 481 -19.66 -9.29 -21.19
CA ARG A 481 -20.47 -8.39 -21.99
C ARG A 481 -19.61 -7.44 -22.82
N LYS A 482 -18.60 -6.82 -22.20
CA LYS A 482 -17.69 -5.89 -22.89
C LYS A 482 -16.87 -6.58 -23.97
N MET A 483 -16.36 -7.79 -23.72
CA MET A 483 -15.66 -8.59 -24.73
C MET A 483 -16.57 -8.92 -25.91
N ALA A 484 -17.83 -9.32 -25.67
CA ALA A 484 -18.79 -9.58 -26.74
C ALA A 484 -19.12 -8.32 -27.55
N LEU A 485 -19.23 -7.15 -26.90
CA LEU A 485 -19.40 -5.88 -27.60
C LEU A 485 -18.17 -5.53 -28.46
N ALA A 486 -16.96 -5.77 -27.94
CA ALA A 486 -15.72 -5.55 -28.68
C ALA A 486 -15.60 -6.44 -29.92
N GLU A 487 -16.09 -7.69 -29.85
CA GLU A 487 -16.11 -8.63 -30.99
C GLU A 487 -17.13 -8.23 -32.08
N LEU A 488 -18.10 -7.38 -31.75
CA LEU A 488 -19.14 -6.88 -32.67
C LEU A 488 -18.90 -5.44 -33.14
N GLU A 489 -17.84 -4.79 -32.64
CA GLU A 489 -17.52 -3.40 -32.94
C GLU A 489 -16.63 -3.29 -34.19
N ASP A 490 -17.05 -2.48 -35.15
CA ASP A 490 -16.33 -2.25 -36.40
C ASP A 490 -15.25 -1.15 -36.23
N GLU A 491 -15.47 -0.22 -35.30
CA GLU A 491 -14.55 0.89 -35.05
C GLU A 491 -13.39 0.44 -34.16
N LYS A 492 -12.19 0.30 -34.75
CA LYS A 492 -11.00 -0.26 -34.08
C LYS A 492 -10.70 0.39 -32.73
N VAL A 493 -10.83 1.72 -32.59
CA VAL A 493 -10.49 2.41 -31.33
C VAL A 493 -11.48 2.03 -30.23
N GLU A 494 -12.78 2.00 -30.52
CA GLU A 494 -13.81 1.59 -29.57
C GLU A 494 -13.72 0.09 -29.23
N ALA A 495 -13.42 -0.77 -30.21
CA ALA A 495 -13.19 -2.19 -29.98
C ALA A 495 -12.02 -2.42 -28.99
N LEU A 496 -10.88 -1.73 -29.18
CA LEU A 496 -9.72 -1.82 -28.28
C LEU A 496 -10.05 -1.35 -26.87
N LYS A 497 -10.80 -0.25 -26.74
CA LYS A 497 -11.29 0.24 -25.45
C LYS A 497 -12.16 -0.80 -24.75
N LEU A 498 -13.13 -1.40 -25.45
CA LEU A 498 -13.99 -2.45 -24.89
C LEU A 498 -13.20 -3.70 -24.49
N TYR A 499 -12.17 -4.11 -25.25
CA TYR A 499 -11.26 -5.18 -24.83
C TYR A 499 -10.50 -4.82 -23.55
N GLY A 500 -10.04 -3.56 -23.44
CA GLY A 500 -9.30 -3.06 -22.27
C GLY A 500 -10.16 -3.06 -21.01
N GLU A 501 -11.38 -2.56 -21.14
CA GLU A 501 -12.37 -2.59 -20.05
C GLU A 501 -12.75 -4.02 -19.66
N ALA A 502 -12.95 -4.93 -20.64
CA ALA A 502 -13.22 -6.33 -20.37
C ALA A 502 -12.06 -7.01 -19.62
N SER A 503 -10.83 -6.78 -20.09
CA SER A 503 -9.61 -7.30 -19.48
C SER A 503 -9.43 -6.79 -18.05
N THR A 504 -9.75 -5.51 -17.80
CA THR A 504 -9.74 -4.91 -16.47
C THR A 504 -10.75 -5.59 -15.54
N SER A 505 -11.98 -5.81 -16.00
CA SER A 505 -13.01 -6.52 -15.22
C SER A 505 -12.60 -7.97 -14.91
N PHE A 506 -12.01 -8.70 -15.87
CA PHE A 506 -11.51 -10.06 -15.62
C PHE A 506 -10.33 -10.08 -14.65
N ALA A 507 -9.40 -9.13 -14.75
CA ALA A 507 -8.29 -8.99 -13.80
C ALA A 507 -8.80 -8.71 -12.38
N ARG A 508 -9.77 -7.81 -12.22
CA ARG A 508 -10.44 -7.54 -10.94
C ARG A 508 -11.15 -8.77 -10.38
N ALA A 509 -11.84 -9.55 -11.21
CA ALA A 509 -12.47 -10.79 -10.79
C ALA A 509 -11.44 -11.81 -10.25
N GLN A 510 -10.30 -11.99 -10.94
CA GLN A 510 -9.19 -12.82 -10.45
C GLN A 510 -8.68 -12.33 -9.10
N GLU A 511 -8.44 -11.02 -9.00
CA GLU A 511 -7.90 -10.36 -7.82
C GLU A 511 -8.79 -10.61 -6.59
N LEU A 512 -10.10 -10.32 -6.69
CA LEU A 512 -11.07 -10.53 -5.62
C LEU A 512 -11.19 -12.01 -5.22
N CYS A 513 -11.18 -12.94 -6.19
CA CYS A 513 -11.21 -14.38 -5.91
C CYS A 513 -9.99 -14.83 -5.10
N LYS A 514 -8.79 -14.33 -5.43
CA LYS A 514 -7.57 -14.63 -4.68
C LYS A 514 -7.60 -13.98 -3.30
N TYR A 515 -8.11 -12.75 -3.20
CA TYR A 515 -8.21 -12.02 -1.94
C TYR A 515 -9.15 -12.75 -0.98
N LEU A 516 -10.33 -13.15 -1.46
CA LEU A 516 -11.27 -13.97 -0.73
C LEU A 516 -10.60 -15.22 -0.15
N LYS A 517 -9.85 -15.96 -0.99
CA LYS A 517 -9.12 -17.16 -0.52
C LYS A 517 -8.05 -16.84 0.53
N SER A 518 -7.40 -15.67 0.43
CA SER A 518 -6.42 -15.24 1.43
C SER A 518 -7.06 -14.93 2.80
N LEU A 519 -8.25 -14.34 2.81
CA LEU A 519 -9.03 -14.09 4.03
C LEU A 519 -9.43 -15.40 4.72
N MET A 520 -9.80 -16.41 3.93
CA MET A 520 -10.15 -17.74 4.44
C MET A 520 -8.95 -18.50 5.01
N ALA A 521 -7.75 -18.35 4.43
CA ALA A 521 -6.55 -18.96 4.97
C ALA A 521 -6.24 -18.38 6.36
N PHE A 522 -6.44 -17.08 6.56
CA PHE A 522 -6.27 -16.41 7.84
C PHE A 522 -7.25 -16.93 8.90
N SER A 523 -8.54 -17.07 8.56
CA SER A 523 -9.56 -17.59 9.48
C SER A 523 -9.28 -19.05 9.88
N ALA A 524 -8.79 -19.89 8.95
CA ALA A 524 -8.40 -21.26 9.25
C ALA A 524 -7.20 -21.35 10.22
N THR A 525 -6.22 -20.45 10.12
CA THR A 525 -5.10 -20.37 11.08
C THR A 525 -5.54 -19.90 12.47
N GLU A 526 -6.47 -18.96 12.57
CA GLU A 526 -7.00 -18.50 13.86
C GLU A 526 -7.88 -19.57 14.52
N LEU A 527 -8.68 -20.29 13.72
CA LEU A 527 -9.44 -21.47 14.14
C LEU A 527 -8.54 -22.62 14.58
N THR A 528 -7.38 -22.84 13.93
CA THR A 528 -6.41 -23.86 14.37
C THR A 528 -5.62 -23.41 15.58
N LEU A 529 -5.26 -22.13 15.74
CA LEU A 529 -4.59 -21.66 16.95
C LEU A 529 -5.53 -21.75 18.16
N LYS A 530 -6.79 -21.33 17.97
CA LYS A 530 -7.85 -21.45 18.99
C LYS A 530 -8.16 -22.91 19.28
N SER A 531 -8.30 -23.76 18.28
CA SER A 531 -8.54 -25.20 18.52
C SER A 531 -7.32 -25.90 19.11
N MET A 532 -6.09 -25.50 18.77
CA MET A 532 -4.85 -25.97 19.41
C MET A 532 -4.75 -25.52 20.87
N LEU A 533 -5.15 -24.29 21.18
CA LEU A 533 -5.21 -23.78 22.56
C LEU A 533 -6.33 -24.45 23.38
N GLU A 534 -7.48 -24.71 22.76
CA GLU A 534 -8.61 -25.42 23.38
C GLU A 534 -8.32 -26.93 23.56
N THR A 535 -7.61 -27.57 22.61
CA THR A 535 -7.18 -28.98 22.72
C THR A 535 -6.03 -29.20 23.69
N LEU A 536 -5.30 -28.16 24.09
CA LEU A 536 -4.26 -28.33 25.11
C LEU A 536 -4.81 -28.44 26.54
N ASN A 537 -6.10 -28.14 26.76
CA ASN A 537 -6.86 -28.29 28.01
C ASN A 537 -6.02 -28.02 29.28
N ALA A 538 -5.21 -26.96 29.21
CA ALA A 538 -4.07 -26.80 30.09
C ALA A 538 -4.54 -26.41 31.50
N LYS A 539 -4.23 -27.27 32.48
CA LYS A 539 -4.51 -27.02 33.89
C LYS A 539 -3.20 -27.06 34.68
N ILE A 540 -3.00 -26.06 35.53
CA ILE A 540 -1.93 -26.09 36.53
C ILE A 540 -2.32 -27.15 37.56
N ILE A 541 -1.52 -28.20 37.69
CA ILE A 541 -1.81 -29.32 38.60
C ILE A 541 -0.96 -29.31 39.86
N SER A 542 0.21 -28.66 39.83
CA SER A 542 1.03 -28.42 41.01
C SER A 542 1.97 -27.24 40.81
N ILE A 543 2.35 -26.62 41.92
CA ILE A 543 3.43 -25.62 42.00
C ILE A 543 4.31 -26.06 43.16
N GLU A 544 5.57 -26.38 42.87
CA GLU A 544 6.57 -26.80 43.86
C GLU A 544 7.84 -25.97 43.68
N GLY A 545 8.15 -25.13 44.67
CA GLY A 545 9.22 -24.15 44.57
C GLY A 545 8.99 -23.20 43.38
N ASP A 546 9.97 -23.14 42.47
CA ASP A 546 10.00 -22.23 41.32
C ASP A 546 9.42 -22.84 40.04
N VAL A 547 8.82 -24.04 40.12
CA VAL A 547 8.34 -24.81 38.95
C VAL A 547 6.83 -25.03 39.03
N ALA A 548 6.10 -24.44 38.08
CA ALA A 548 4.71 -24.78 37.82
C ALA A 548 4.63 -25.97 36.86
N THR A 549 3.91 -27.02 37.26
CA THR A 549 3.68 -28.21 36.43
C THR A 549 2.34 -28.06 35.72
N ILE A 550 2.39 -27.79 34.42
CA ILE A 550 1.21 -27.67 33.56
C ILE A 550 0.95 -29.03 32.92
N LYS A 551 -0.23 -29.60 33.19
CA LYS A 551 -0.68 -30.79 32.50
C LYS A 551 -1.44 -30.38 31.26
N THR A 552 -0.92 -30.82 30.12
CA THR A 552 -1.59 -30.76 28.82
C THR A 552 -1.84 -32.17 28.33
N ASP A 553 -2.71 -32.34 27.34
CA ASP A 553 -2.93 -33.65 26.70
C ASP A 553 -1.70 -34.15 25.92
N ALA A 554 -0.69 -33.28 25.69
CA ALA A 554 0.58 -33.60 25.04
C ALA A 554 1.73 -33.91 26.03
N GLY A 555 1.51 -33.82 27.36
CA GLY A 555 2.51 -34.10 28.39
C GLY A 555 2.76 -32.94 29.36
N ILE A 556 3.83 -33.06 30.16
CA ILE A 556 4.22 -32.09 31.18
C ILE A 556 5.20 -31.06 30.60
N ILE A 557 4.81 -29.79 30.63
CA ILE A 557 5.69 -28.66 30.31
C ILE A 557 6.14 -28.03 31.63
N LYS A 558 7.47 -27.99 31.87
CA LYS A 558 8.08 -27.31 33.02
C LYS A 558 8.56 -25.94 32.60
N VAL A 559 8.03 -24.89 33.21
CA VAL A 559 8.47 -23.51 32.99
C VAL A 559 8.98 -22.96 34.31
N ASP A 560 10.14 -22.33 34.27
CA ASP A 560 10.79 -21.67 35.39
C ASP A 560 10.16 -20.28 35.59
N VAL A 561 9.60 -19.99 36.77
CA VAL A 561 8.95 -18.70 37.04
C VAL A 561 9.85 -17.87 37.95
N ALA A 562 10.70 -17.04 37.34
CA ALA A 562 11.47 -16.06 38.09
C ALA A 562 10.55 -14.94 38.60
N ALA A 563 10.33 -14.90 39.92
CA ALA A 563 10.53 -13.74 40.80
C ALA A 563 9.56 -13.70 41.99
N VAL A 564 9.91 -14.35 43.12
CA VAL A 564 9.69 -13.78 44.46
C VAL A 564 10.79 -14.33 45.38
N LYS A 565 11.67 -13.48 45.91
CA LYS A 565 12.64 -13.87 46.96
C LYS A 565 12.17 -13.35 48.32
N PRO A 566 11.35 -14.09 49.09
CA PRO A 566 11.11 -13.78 50.49
C PRO A 566 12.32 -14.21 51.33
N VAL A 567 12.83 -13.30 52.18
CA VAL A 567 13.81 -13.64 53.21
C VAL A 567 13.04 -13.93 54.50
N VAL A 568 13.18 -15.14 55.04
CA VAL A 568 12.63 -15.51 56.35
C VAL A 568 13.54 -14.92 57.42
N THR A 569 13.01 -14.02 58.26
CA THR A 569 13.81 -13.33 59.28
C THR A 569 13.76 -14.01 60.65
N GLU A 570 12.70 -14.76 60.96
CA GLU A 570 12.61 -15.60 62.17
C GLU A 570 11.51 -16.67 62.04
N ILE A 571 11.72 -17.83 62.68
CA ILE A 571 10.67 -18.85 62.92
C ILE A 571 10.62 -19.13 64.42
N LYS A 572 9.45 -18.95 65.02
CA LYS A 572 9.18 -19.30 66.42
C LYS A 572 7.79 -19.92 66.54
N ASP A 573 7.69 -21.02 67.30
CA ASP A 573 6.44 -21.77 67.54
C ASP A 573 5.67 -22.17 66.27
N GLY A 574 6.39 -22.54 65.21
CA GLY A 574 5.80 -23.04 63.95
C GLY A 574 5.25 -21.97 63.01
N VAL A 575 5.48 -20.68 63.28
CA VAL A 575 5.10 -19.56 62.41
C VAL A 575 6.35 -18.87 61.85
N ALA A 576 6.49 -18.84 60.53
CA ALA A 576 7.55 -18.12 59.84
C ALA A 576 7.10 -16.67 59.54
N THR A 577 7.90 -15.69 60.00
CA THR A 577 7.65 -14.27 59.67
C THR A 577 8.40 -13.92 58.39
N ILE A 578 7.66 -13.53 57.35
CA ILE A 578 8.19 -13.19 56.03
C ILE A 578 8.10 -11.68 55.82
N GLN A 579 9.23 -11.02 55.57
CA GLN A 579 9.26 -9.62 55.18
C GLN A 579 9.32 -9.51 53.65
N THR A 580 8.27 -8.95 53.05
CA THR A 580 8.16 -8.73 51.60
C THR A 580 7.67 -7.32 51.32
N ASN A 581 8.20 -6.69 50.27
CA ASN A 581 7.70 -5.42 49.77
C ASN A 581 6.42 -5.68 48.97
N VAL A 582 5.27 -5.47 49.61
CA VAL A 582 3.97 -5.60 48.95
C VAL A 582 3.69 -4.30 48.18
N GLY A 583 3.52 -4.41 46.86
CA GLY A 583 3.11 -3.29 46.01
C GLY A 583 1.68 -2.81 46.29
N VAL A 584 1.11 -1.99 45.40
CA VAL A 584 -0.26 -1.48 45.56
C VAL A 584 -1.28 -2.61 45.37
N ILE A 585 -1.88 -3.07 46.48
CA ILE A 585 -3.01 -4.01 46.44
C ILE A 585 -4.30 -3.22 46.18
N ARG A 586 -4.98 -3.54 45.09
CA ARG A 586 -6.30 -2.98 44.77
C ARG A 586 -7.37 -3.96 45.22
N GLY A 587 -8.31 -3.48 46.02
CA GLY A 587 -9.43 -4.26 46.51
C GLY A 587 -10.68 -3.41 46.62
N LYS A 588 -11.84 -4.07 46.59
CA LYS A 588 -13.14 -3.41 46.73
C LYS A 588 -13.53 -3.42 48.21
N VAL A 589 -13.83 -2.24 48.76
CA VAL A 589 -14.37 -2.15 50.12
C VAL A 589 -15.78 -2.74 50.12
N GLU A 590 -16.01 -3.78 50.91
CA GLU A 590 -17.32 -4.45 51.01
C GLU A 590 -18.17 -3.86 52.12
N THR A 591 -17.58 -3.65 53.29
CA THR A 591 -18.27 -3.12 54.47
C THR A 591 -17.34 -2.22 55.27
N VAL A 592 -17.92 -1.19 55.90
CA VAL A 592 -17.24 -0.34 56.88
C VAL A 592 -18.06 -0.38 58.16
N ASP A 593 -17.44 -0.82 59.25
CA ASP A 593 -18.06 -0.88 60.57
C ASP A 593 -17.14 -0.19 61.58
N GLY A 594 -17.62 0.91 62.17
CA GLY A 594 -16.82 1.79 63.00
C GLY A 594 -15.62 2.38 62.26
N ASN A 595 -14.41 2.10 62.76
CA ASN A 595 -13.14 2.57 62.19
C ASN A 595 -12.43 1.51 61.32
N VAL A 596 -13.10 0.40 60.98
CA VAL A 596 -12.50 -0.70 60.23
C VAL A 596 -13.25 -0.94 58.93
N ALA A 597 -12.53 -0.91 57.81
CA ALA A 597 -13.01 -1.27 56.50
C ALA A 597 -12.59 -2.71 56.14
N THR A 598 -13.54 -3.54 55.68
CA THR A 598 -13.24 -4.85 55.11
C THR A 598 -13.15 -4.71 53.59
N ILE A 599 -12.00 -5.06 53.03
CA ILE A 599 -11.65 -4.91 51.62
C ILE A 599 -11.45 -6.29 51.01
N ARG A 600 -12.31 -6.70 50.08
CA ARG A 600 -12.11 -7.94 49.33
C ARG A 600 -11.12 -7.70 48.20
N THR A 601 -10.11 -8.55 48.16
CA THR A 601 -9.11 -8.64 47.11
C THR A 601 -9.09 -10.06 46.56
N ASP A 602 -8.43 -10.26 45.43
CA ASP A 602 -8.27 -11.59 44.84
C ASP A 602 -7.42 -12.53 45.71
N VAL A 603 -6.71 -11.99 46.72
CA VAL A 603 -5.92 -12.75 47.71
C VAL A 603 -6.67 -12.93 49.05
N GLY A 604 -7.90 -12.43 49.18
CA GLY A 604 -8.72 -12.58 50.38
C GLY A 604 -9.27 -11.26 50.94
N ALA A 605 -9.95 -11.35 52.09
CA ALA A 605 -10.52 -10.19 52.78
C ALA A 605 -9.48 -9.54 53.71
N ILE A 606 -9.16 -8.28 53.45
CA ILE A 606 -8.25 -7.45 54.25
C ILE A 606 -9.07 -6.55 55.17
N ARG A 607 -8.74 -6.48 56.46
CA ARG A 607 -9.32 -5.50 57.39
C ARG A 607 -8.34 -4.35 57.58
N ALA A 608 -8.74 -3.14 57.23
CA ALA A 608 -7.93 -1.94 57.30
C ALA A 608 -8.51 -0.94 58.31
N ASP A 609 -7.66 -0.36 59.16
CA ASP A 609 -8.03 0.75 60.04
C ASP A 609 -8.07 2.05 59.22
N ILE A 610 -9.19 2.75 59.30
CA ILE A 610 -9.46 4.00 58.57
C ILE A 610 -9.75 5.18 59.52
N SER A 611 -9.38 5.07 60.79
CA SER A 611 -9.59 6.11 61.82
C SER A 611 -9.07 7.50 61.40
N SER A 612 -7.97 7.58 60.66
CA SER A 612 -7.42 8.83 60.13
C SER A 612 -8.29 9.48 59.04
N VAL A 613 -9.03 8.68 58.27
CA VAL A 613 -9.91 9.17 57.19
C VAL A 613 -11.15 9.85 57.75
N LYS A 614 -11.65 9.38 58.90
CA LYS A 614 -12.81 9.95 59.60
C LYS A 614 -12.57 11.39 60.07
N GLY A 615 -11.36 11.69 60.55
CA GLY A 615 -10.95 13.05 60.95
C GLY A 615 -10.92 14.04 59.78
N THR A 616 -10.51 13.61 58.59
CA THR A 616 -10.57 14.42 57.36
C THR A 616 -11.99 14.65 56.84
N ALA A 617 -12.89 13.67 56.99
CA ALA A 617 -14.29 13.80 56.57
C ALA A 617 -15.07 14.78 57.45
N GLU A 618 -14.85 14.77 58.77
CA GLU A 618 -15.48 15.71 59.71
C GLU A 618 -14.97 17.15 59.50
N ALA A 619 -13.67 17.33 59.18
CA ALA A 619 -13.11 18.62 58.81
C ALA A 619 -13.64 19.16 57.47
N ALA A 620 -13.84 18.29 56.47
CA ALA A 620 -14.42 18.65 55.18
C ALA A 620 -15.90 19.06 55.30
N GLN A 621 -16.66 18.40 56.18
CA GLN A 621 -18.06 18.76 56.46
C GLN A 621 -18.18 20.12 57.15
N LEU A 622 -17.28 20.44 58.10
CA LEU A 622 -17.22 21.76 58.73
C LEU A 622 -16.86 22.87 57.73
N ALA A 623 -15.91 22.60 56.82
CA ALA A 623 -15.52 23.53 55.77
C ALA A 623 -16.65 23.77 54.75
N ALA A 624 -17.39 22.72 54.38
CA ALA A 624 -18.55 22.82 53.49
C ALA A 624 -19.69 23.66 54.12
N ASN A 625 -19.93 23.49 55.42
CA ASN A 625 -20.95 24.26 56.15
C ASN A 625 -20.54 25.73 56.37
N ALA A 626 -19.24 26.05 56.43
CA ALA A 626 -18.75 27.43 56.52
C ALA A 626 -18.87 28.19 55.17
N MET A 627 -18.93 27.48 54.04
CA MET A 627 -18.98 28.05 52.69
C MET A 627 -20.40 28.43 52.21
N THR A 628 -21.45 27.92 52.85
CA THR A 628 -22.85 28.09 52.40
C THR A 628 -23.50 29.38 52.91
N LEU A 629 -23.14 29.86 54.10
CA LEU A 629 -23.78 31.05 54.71
C LEU A 629 -23.57 32.36 53.89
N PRO A 630 -22.36 32.69 53.41
CA PRO A 630 -22.14 33.89 52.59
C PRO A 630 -22.81 33.78 51.21
N LEU A 631 -22.89 32.57 50.65
CA LEU A 631 -23.50 32.31 49.34
C LEU A 631 -25.01 32.53 49.37
N TYR A 632 -25.70 32.04 50.41
CA TYR A 632 -27.13 32.30 50.60
C TYR A 632 -27.43 33.78 50.85
N ALA A 633 -26.60 34.47 51.63
CA ALA A 633 -26.75 35.92 51.84
C ALA A 633 -26.59 36.72 50.53
N ALA A 634 -25.59 36.38 49.70
CA ALA A 634 -25.38 37.00 48.39
C ALA A 634 -26.55 36.73 47.42
N MET A 635 -27.07 35.50 47.38
CA MET A 635 -28.23 35.15 46.55
C MET A 635 -29.50 35.89 46.97
N ILE A 636 -29.75 36.02 48.28
CA ILE A 636 -30.91 36.76 48.81
C ILE A 636 -30.79 38.25 48.47
N LEU A 637 -29.61 38.86 48.63
CA LEU A 637 -29.36 40.26 48.27
C LEU A 637 -29.54 40.50 46.76
N ALA A 638 -29.06 39.58 45.91
CA ALA A 638 -29.27 39.65 44.46
C ALA A 638 -30.75 39.56 44.08
N LEU A 639 -31.52 38.69 44.76
CA LEU A 639 -32.96 38.55 44.54
C LEU A 639 -33.71 39.83 44.94
N ILE A 640 -33.37 40.42 46.08
CA ILE A 640 -33.95 41.69 46.55
C ILE A 640 -33.66 42.82 45.56
N ALA A 641 -32.42 42.91 45.05
CA ALA A 641 -32.05 43.90 44.04
C ALA A 641 -32.84 43.73 42.72
N ALA A 642 -33.02 42.47 42.28
CA ALA A 642 -33.82 42.16 41.10
C ALA A 642 -35.29 42.57 41.28
N VAL A 643 -35.90 42.26 42.43
CA VAL A 643 -37.28 42.66 42.73
C VAL A 643 -37.41 44.18 42.82
N ALA A 644 -36.47 44.87 43.46
CA ALA A 644 -36.46 46.33 43.53
C ALA A 644 -36.36 46.97 42.14
N SER A 645 -35.54 46.42 41.24
CA SER A 645 -35.41 46.91 39.86
C SER A 645 -36.72 46.75 39.07
N ILE A 646 -37.42 45.62 39.24
CA ILE A 646 -38.73 45.36 38.61
C ILE A 646 -39.79 46.33 39.15
N CYS A 647 -39.83 46.54 40.46
CA CYS A 647 -40.75 47.50 41.08
C CYS A 647 -40.49 48.93 40.60
N SER A 648 -39.24 49.37 40.48
CA SER A 648 -38.87 50.66 39.90
C SER A 648 -39.32 50.78 38.44
N MET A 649 -39.15 49.71 37.65
CA MET A 649 -39.62 49.67 36.26
C MET A 649 -41.14 49.78 36.16
N ILE A 650 -41.88 49.06 37.01
CA ILE A 650 -43.35 49.12 37.07
C ILE A 650 -43.82 50.52 37.50
N MET A 651 -43.15 51.16 38.47
CA MET A 651 -43.46 52.54 38.87
C MET A 651 -43.19 53.54 37.76
N MET A 652 -42.09 53.39 37.00
CA MET A 652 -41.82 54.23 35.82
C MET A 652 -42.87 54.00 34.72
N CYS A 653 -43.23 52.75 34.42
CA CYS A 653 -44.28 52.44 33.44
C CYS A 653 -45.66 52.98 33.86
N ARG A 654 -45.98 52.99 35.15
CA ARG A 654 -47.21 53.61 35.67
C ARG A 654 -47.20 55.14 35.62
N LYS A 655 -46.02 55.78 35.71
CA LYS A 655 -45.87 57.24 35.62
C LYS A 655 -45.87 57.76 34.17
N MET A 656 -45.64 56.88 33.19
CA MET A 656 -45.74 57.20 31.74
C MET A 656 -47.12 56.88 31.15
N ALA A 657 -47.97 56.15 31.87
CA ALA A 657 -49.31 55.74 31.44
C ALA A 657 -50.44 56.50 32.17
N GLY A 658 -50.11 57.63 32.81
CA GLY A 658 -51.03 58.57 33.46
C GLY A 658 -50.76 59.99 33.01
#